data_AF-A0A8C7YSW7-F1
#
_entry.id   AF-A0A8C7YSW7-F1
#
_cell.length_a   1.000
_cell.length_b   1.000
_cell.length_c   1.000
_cell.angle_alpha   90.00
_cell.angle_beta   90.00
_cell.angle_gamma   90.00
#
_symmetry.space_group_name_H-M   'P 1'
#
loop_
_entity.id
_entity.type
_entity.pdbx_description
1 polymer ?
#
loop_
_entity_poly.entity_id
_entity_poly.type
_entity_poly.pdbx_seq_one_letter_code
_entity_poly.pdbx_strand_id
1 'polypeptide(L)'
;MFGRFGQVVEKKKSISLQDISAEERRQLSSLLGCEISSMLCVPVVSRATGHVVALACAFNKQGGHRHTEADEHAIQHCFCYTSTVLTSTLAFQKEQKLKVECQALLQVAKNLFTHLGKSFLSSICLCSVFLLDRLSHELVAKVFDGGVVSDEEKEFRIPADQGIAGHVATTGQILNIKDAYSHPLFYRGVDDSTGFRTRNILCFPIKDENDEVIGVAELVNKMNGPWFNRFDEDLATAFSIYCGISIAHSLLYKRVHEAQFRSHLANEMMMYHMKVSEEEVSKLLVTGIDPVKEIHPCFAEFTYTPRSLPDDTTPMCILSMFEDMGFINTYKIDLQTLARFDKIKCQSLMCLSFSFSAFFKILFFFITVVSRLSQGYVVNITNNRFCLMVKKGYRDPPYHNWMHAFSVSHFCYLLYKNLGLSNYLQDIEILALFVSCMCHDLDHRGTNNSFQVASQSVLAALYSSEGSVMERHHFAQAIAILNTHGCNIFEKFSRKDYQRMLDLMRDIILATDLAHHLRIFKDLQKMADGSRTHHSLLLCLLMTSCDLSDQTKGWKTTRKIAELIYKEFFSQGDLEKAMGNRPSEMMDREKAYIPELQISFMEHIAMPIYKLLSELFPGATELYERVAANREQWTKVSHKFTIRGLPSNNSLDFLDQEYELLQSQGAFGSDDHCLNGCLDEIEEGRGQ
;
A
#
# COMPACT_ATOMS: atom_id res chain seq x y z
N MET A 1 16.69 22.04 -57.66
CA MET A 1 18.18 21.98 -57.57
C MET A 1 18.70 22.14 -58.99
N PHE A 2 19.56 23.13 -59.26
CA PHE A 2 20.03 23.49 -60.60
C PHE A 2 20.67 22.27 -61.29
N GLY A 3 20.12 21.85 -62.43
CA GLY A 3 20.39 20.53 -63.02
C GLY A 3 21.86 20.23 -63.29
N ARG A 4 22.66 21.24 -63.70
CA ARG A 4 24.10 21.04 -63.95
C ARG A 4 24.99 21.15 -62.71
N PHE A 5 24.59 21.91 -61.69
CA PHE A 5 25.29 21.92 -60.39
C PHE A 5 25.10 20.60 -59.63
N GLY A 6 23.97 19.91 -59.82
CA GLY A 6 23.79 18.53 -59.33
C GLY A 6 24.81 17.56 -59.93
N GLN A 7 25.12 17.70 -61.22
CA GLN A 7 26.15 16.88 -61.88
C GLN A 7 27.57 17.16 -61.35
N VAL A 8 27.86 18.38 -60.90
CA VAL A 8 29.14 18.72 -60.23
C VAL A 8 29.28 17.94 -58.93
N VAL A 9 28.20 17.82 -58.16
CA VAL A 9 28.14 17.07 -56.91
C VAL A 9 28.32 15.56 -57.16
N GLU A 10 27.66 15.01 -58.18
CA GLU A 10 27.74 13.58 -58.52
C GLU A 10 29.07 13.18 -59.16
N LYS A 11 29.52 13.93 -60.17
CA LYS A 11 30.71 13.60 -60.97
C LYS A 11 32.01 14.11 -60.35
N LYS A 12 31.94 14.96 -59.33
CA LYS A 12 33.08 15.61 -58.66
C LYS A 12 34.02 16.32 -59.65
N LYS A 13 33.46 16.87 -60.74
CA LYS A 13 34.20 17.60 -61.77
C LYS A 13 33.84 19.07 -61.73
N SER A 14 34.84 19.93 -61.85
CA SER A 14 34.64 21.37 -62.01
C SER A 14 33.87 21.68 -63.28
N ILE A 15 33.10 22.76 -63.26
CA ILE A 15 32.40 23.27 -64.44
C ILE A 15 32.69 24.75 -64.64
N SER A 16 32.69 25.17 -65.89
CA SER A 16 32.91 26.54 -66.31
C SER A 16 31.61 27.18 -66.83
N LEU A 17 31.66 28.47 -67.15
CA LEU A 17 30.51 29.19 -67.72
C LEU A 17 29.96 28.56 -69.02
N GLN A 18 30.80 27.86 -69.79
CA GLN A 18 30.39 27.18 -71.03
C GLN A 18 29.60 25.91 -70.77
N ASP A 19 29.72 25.37 -69.57
CA ASP A 19 29.10 24.14 -69.13
C ASP A 19 27.77 24.41 -68.42
N ILE A 20 27.22 25.63 -68.45
CA ILE A 20 25.88 25.93 -67.92
C ILE A 20 24.94 26.44 -69.02
N SER A 21 23.64 26.18 -68.86
CA SER A 21 22.63 26.67 -69.80
C SER A 21 22.39 28.18 -69.68
N ALA A 22 21.85 28.81 -70.73
CA ALA A 22 21.51 30.23 -70.72
C ALA A 22 20.46 30.61 -69.66
N GLU A 23 19.62 29.66 -69.25
CA GLU A 23 18.62 29.83 -68.19
C GLU A 23 19.26 29.84 -66.79
N GLU A 24 20.16 28.88 -66.52
CA GLU A 24 20.93 28.83 -65.27
C GLU A 24 21.81 30.08 -65.12
N ARG A 25 22.39 30.57 -66.23
CA ARG A 25 23.16 31.82 -66.23
C ARG A 25 22.30 33.03 -65.84
N ARG A 26 21.07 33.13 -66.34
CA ARG A 26 20.13 34.20 -65.95
C ARG A 26 19.74 34.14 -64.48
N GLN A 27 19.46 32.95 -63.95
CA GLN A 27 19.14 32.75 -62.54
C GLN A 27 20.31 33.10 -61.61
N LEU A 28 21.53 32.71 -61.96
CA LEU A 28 22.73 33.09 -61.19
C LEU A 28 22.99 34.60 -61.24
N SER A 29 22.82 35.23 -62.41
CA SER A 29 22.92 36.69 -62.53
C SER A 29 21.87 37.42 -61.69
N SER A 30 20.65 36.88 -61.58
CA SER A 30 19.62 37.42 -60.68
C SER A 30 19.98 37.24 -59.20
N LEU A 31 20.61 36.13 -58.82
CA LEU A 31 20.96 35.82 -57.43
C LEU A 31 22.16 36.64 -56.95
N LEU A 32 23.14 36.88 -57.84
CA LEU A 32 24.35 37.68 -57.55
C LEU A 32 24.17 39.17 -57.81
N GLY A 33 23.12 39.58 -58.54
CA GLY A 33 22.85 40.97 -58.89
C GLY A 33 23.83 41.57 -59.91
N CYS A 34 24.55 40.75 -60.66
CA CYS A 34 25.52 41.19 -61.67
C CYS A 34 25.57 40.29 -62.91
N GLU A 35 26.00 40.83 -64.05
CA GLU A 35 26.19 40.04 -65.26
C GLU A 35 27.44 39.16 -65.14
N ILE A 36 27.29 37.87 -65.40
CA ILE A 36 28.37 36.89 -65.25
C ILE A 36 29.10 36.76 -66.59
N SER A 37 30.34 37.22 -66.66
CA SER A 37 31.23 37.15 -67.83
C SER A 37 32.19 35.95 -67.78
N SER A 38 32.55 35.47 -66.58
CA SER A 38 33.28 34.22 -66.37
C SER A 38 32.78 33.51 -65.11
N MET A 39 32.85 32.18 -65.09
CA MET A 39 32.50 31.36 -63.93
C MET A 39 33.42 30.15 -63.85
N LEU A 40 33.83 29.80 -62.63
CA LEU A 40 34.44 28.52 -62.27
C LEU A 40 33.75 27.98 -61.03
N CYS A 41 33.16 26.80 -61.11
CA CYS A 41 32.58 26.08 -59.98
C CYS A 41 33.43 24.84 -59.69
N VAL A 42 34.02 24.78 -58.51
CA VAL A 42 34.88 23.68 -58.07
C VAL A 42 34.19 22.92 -56.93
N PRO A 43 34.02 21.59 -57.04
CA PRO A 43 33.48 20.79 -55.96
C PRO A 43 34.49 20.69 -54.81
N VAL A 44 34.09 21.10 -53.61
CA VAL A 44 34.87 20.91 -52.40
C VAL A 44 34.58 19.51 -51.87
N VAL A 45 35.50 18.58 -52.09
CA VAL A 45 35.39 17.19 -51.63
C VAL A 45 35.99 17.07 -50.23
N SER A 46 35.23 16.55 -49.29
CA SER A 46 35.77 16.23 -47.96
C SER A 46 36.76 15.08 -48.06
N ARG A 47 37.95 15.26 -47.50
CA ARG A 47 38.95 14.18 -47.40
C ARG A 47 38.52 13.06 -46.46
N ALA A 48 37.64 13.36 -45.49
CA ALA A 48 37.19 12.39 -44.49
C ALA A 48 36.08 11.48 -45.04
N THR A 49 35.10 12.05 -45.75
CA THR A 49 33.92 11.29 -46.22
C THR A 49 33.96 10.98 -47.72
N GLY A 50 34.85 11.63 -48.47
CA GLY A 50 34.92 11.50 -49.93
C GLY A 50 33.74 12.14 -50.68
N HIS A 51 32.78 12.77 -49.99
CA HIS A 51 31.62 13.44 -50.59
C HIS A 51 31.87 14.94 -50.82
N VAL A 52 31.16 15.52 -51.79
CA VAL A 52 31.16 16.97 -52.02
C VAL A 52 30.40 17.65 -50.88
N VAL A 53 31.09 18.50 -50.11
CA VAL A 53 30.53 19.19 -48.93
C VAL A 53 30.14 20.63 -49.22
N ALA A 54 30.72 21.24 -50.26
CA ALA A 54 30.38 22.57 -50.73
C ALA A 54 30.73 22.73 -52.22
N LEU A 55 30.18 23.76 -52.86
CA LEU A 55 30.55 24.18 -54.20
C LEU A 55 31.21 25.55 -54.11
N ALA A 56 32.49 25.63 -54.47
CA ALA A 56 33.23 26.88 -54.49
C ALA A 56 33.05 27.53 -55.87
N CYS A 57 32.29 28.62 -55.93
CA CYS A 57 32.01 29.32 -57.18
C CYS A 57 32.77 30.66 -57.23
N ALA A 58 33.64 30.82 -58.22
CA ALA A 58 34.30 32.08 -58.56
C ALA A 58 33.65 32.68 -59.81
N PHE A 59 33.46 34.01 -59.81
CA PHE A 59 32.79 34.74 -60.89
C PHE A 59 33.63 35.94 -61.33
N ASN A 60 33.51 36.35 -62.59
CA ASN A 60 34.03 37.61 -63.16
C ASN A 60 35.52 37.87 -62.87
N LYS A 61 36.40 37.08 -63.49
CA LYS A 61 37.87 37.20 -63.34
C LYS A 61 38.37 38.57 -63.80
N GLN A 62 39.13 39.25 -62.94
CA GLN A 62 39.73 40.55 -63.28
C GLN A 62 40.89 40.38 -64.26
N GLY A 63 40.84 41.10 -65.40
CA GLY A 63 41.93 41.12 -66.39
C GLY A 63 42.03 39.92 -67.34
N GLY A 64 41.07 38.98 -67.32
CA GLY A 64 41.07 37.83 -68.23
C GLY A 64 39.69 37.22 -68.45
N HIS A 65 39.45 36.68 -69.64
CA HIS A 65 38.12 36.18 -70.05
C HIS A 65 37.79 34.76 -69.56
N ARG A 66 38.78 33.97 -69.09
CA ARG A 66 38.57 32.57 -68.65
C ARG A 66 39.42 32.24 -67.42
N HIS A 67 38.87 31.40 -66.56
CA HIS A 67 39.60 30.78 -65.45
C HIS A 67 40.54 29.69 -65.99
N THR A 68 41.75 29.60 -65.45
CA THR A 68 42.77 28.62 -65.86
C THR A 68 42.78 27.41 -64.91
N GLU A 69 43.43 26.33 -65.32
CA GLU A 69 43.64 25.15 -64.44
C GLU A 69 44.40 25.51 -63.16
N ALA A 70 45.27 26.53 -63.20
CA ALA A 70 45.95 27.05 -62.02
C ALA A 70 44.97 27.70 -61.02
N ASP A 71 43.91 28.37 -61.50
CA ASP A 71 42.86 28.92 -60.62
C ASP A 71 42.06 27.81 -59.94
N GLU A 72 41.72 26.75 -60.70
CA GLU A 72 41.06 25.56 -60.16
C GLU A 72 41.93 24.90 -59.09
N HIS A 73 43.22 24.68 -59.38
CA HIS A 73 44.16 24.09 -58.43
C HIS A 73 44.33 24.95 -57.18
N ALA A 74 44.37 26.28 -57.31
CA ALA A 74 44.44 27.19 -56.16
C ALA A 74 43.21 27.07 -55.25
N ILE A 75 42.00 26.98 -55.83
CA ILE A 75 40.76 26.77 -55.08
C ILE A 75 40.78 25.41 -54.39
N GLN A 76 41.14 24.34 -55.11
CA GLN A 76 41.25 22.99 -54.54
C GLN A 76 42.28 22.94 -53.40
N HIS A 77 43.44 23.58 -53.57
CA HIS A 77 44.49 23.66 -52.56
C HIS A 77 44.08 24.49 -51.34
N CYS A 78 43.33 25.57 -51.53
CA CYS A 78 42.77 26.34 -50.42
C CYS A 78 41.83 25.47 -49.57
N PHE A 79 40.85 24.84 -50.22
CA PHE A 79 39.88 23.99 -49.54
C PHE A 79 40.47 22.67 -49.04
N CYS A 80 41.62 22.24 -49.54
CA CYS A 80 42.37 21.11 -48.97
C CYS A 80 42.66 21.31 -47.47
N TYR A 81 42.97 22.54 -47.05
CA TYR A 81 43.26 22.87 -45.65
C TYR A 81 42.07 23.51 -44.93
N THR A 82 41.26 24.32 -45.62
CA THR A 82 40.18 25.09 -44.98
C THR A 82 38.83 24.35 -44.93
N SER A 83 38.63 23.30 -45.76
CA SER A 83 37.33 22.59 -45.79
C SER A 83 37.00 21.89 -44.48
N THR A 84 38.00 21.28 -43.82
CA THR A 84 37.82 20.57 -42.55
C THR A 84 37.32 21.51 -41.46
N VAL A 85 37.93 22.69 -41.30
CA VAL A 85 37.50 23.65 -40.29
C VAL A 85 36.10 24.20 -40.60
N LEU A 86 35.83 24.58 -41.86
CA LEU A 86 34.52 25.10 -42.27
C LEU A 86 33.39 24.09 -42.06
N THR A 87 33.61 22.83 -42.47
CA THR A 87 32.61 21.77 -42.27
C THR A 87 32.43 21.44 -40.79
N SER A 88 33.51 21.40 -39.99
CA SER A 88 33.38 21.17 -38.55
C SER A 88 32.63 22.29 -37.84
N THR A 89 32.87 23.55 -38.19
CA THR A 89 32.18 24.70 -37.58
C THR A 89 30.70 24.71 -37.98
N LEU A 90 30.39 24.45 -39.25
CA LEU A 90 29.00 24.37 -39.72
C LEU A 90 28.24 23.18 -39.11
N ALA A 91 28.91 22.02 -38.99
CA ALA A 91 28.35 20.84 -38.33
C ALA A 91 28.10 21.13 -36.85
N PHE A 92 29.06 21.72 -36.15
CA PHE A 92 28.92 22.12 -34.75
C PHE A 92 27.76 23.10 -34.54
N GLN A 93 27.60 24.12 -35.40
CA GLN A 93 26.46 25.05 -35.31
C GLN A 93 25.12 24.35 -35.53
N LYS A 94 25.04 23.41 -36.47
CA LYS A 94 23.82 22.61 -36.71
C LYS A 94 23.51 21.70 -35.53
N GLU A 95 24.50 20.99 -35.00
CA GLU A 95 24.36 20.13 -33.82
C GLU A 95 24.00 20.93 -32.58
N GLN A 96 24.60 22.10 -32.37
CA GLN A 96 24.28 22.97 -31.25
C GLN A 96 22.83 23.46 -31.32
N LYS A 97 22.34 23.83 -32.52
CA LYS A 97 20.94 24.20 -32.73
C LYS A 97 20.01 23.01 -32.42
N LEU A 98 20.28 21.84 -32.98
CA LEU A 98 19.52 20.61 -32.70
C LEU A 98 19.53 20.23 -31.22
N LYS A 99 20.67 20.40 -30.54
CA LYS A 99 20.81 20.14 -29.10
C LYS A 99 19.94 21.07 -28.26
N VAL A 100 19.90 22.36 -28.58
CA VAL A 100 19.04 23.33 -27.89
C VAL A 100 17.56 22.99 -28.10
N GLU A 101 17.17 22.60 -29.31
CA GLU A 101 15.80 22.16 -29.63
C GLU A 101 15.42 20.87 -28.87
N CYS A 102 16.30 19.86 -28.82
CA CYS A 102 16.09 18.64 -28.03
C CYS A 102 16.05 18.91 -26.51
N GLN A 103 16.88 19.84 -26.00
CA GLN A 103 16.85 20.24 -24.61
C GLN A 103 15.55 20.96 -24.25
N ALA A 104 15.01 21.78 -25.16
CA ALA A 104 13.69 22.38 -24.98
C ALA A 104 12.59 21.32 -24.90
N LEU A 105 12.61 20.31 -25.78
CA LEU A 105 11.69 19.16 -25.74
C LEU A 105 11.78 18.37 -24.42
N LEU A 106 13.01 18.07 -23.96
CA LEU A 106 13.22 17.36 -22.69
C LEU A 106 12.78 18.19 -21.48
N GLN A 107 12.95 19.50 -21.52
CA GLN A 107 12.47 20.39 -20.48
C GLN A 107 10.94 20.47 -20.47
N VAL A 108 10.29 20.43 -21.64
CA VAL A 108 8.83 20.32 -21.77
C VAL A 108 8.33 19.00 -21.21
N ALA A 109 8.95 17.88 -21.56
CA ALA A 109 8.64 16.57 -20.99
C ALA A 109 8.79 16.60 -19.47
N LYS A 110 9.91 17.12 -18.96
CA LYS A 110 10.15 17.29 -17.52
C LYS A 110 9.06 18.13 -16.84
N ASN A 111 8.66 19.25 -17.43
CA ASN A 111 7.63 20.12 -16.88
C ASN A 111 6.26 19.44 -16.88
N LEU A 112 5.90 18.69 -17.94
CA LEU A 112 4.69 17.87 -18.02
C LEU A 112 4.64 16.79 -16.93
N PHE A 113 5.78 16.16 -16.65
CA PHE A 113 5.89 15.14 -15.58
C PHE A 113 5.80 15.75 -14.17
N THR A 114 6.27 16.98 -13.96
CA THR A 114 6.27 17.62 -12.63
C THR A 114 5.02 18.46 -12.35
N HIS A 115 4.40 19.02 -13.38
CA HIS A 115 3.18 19.82 -13.31
C HIS A 115 2.35 19.52 -14.55
N LEU A 116 1.31 18.70 -14.39
CA LEU A 116 0.28 18.53 -15.40
C LEU A 116 -0.41 19.88 -15.64
N GLY A 117 0.07 20.59 -16.67
CA GLY A 117 -0.48 21.85 -17.14
C GLY A 117 0.21 23.07 -16.55
N LYS A 118 0.81 23.90 -17.41
CA LYS A 118 0.44 25.33 -17.54
C LYS A 118 1.35 26.20 -18.41
N SER A 119 2.59 25.84 -18.77
CA SER A 119 3.56 26.95 -18.95
C SER A 119 4.39 27.07 -20.24
N PHE A 120 4.19 26.32 -21.33
CA PHE A 120 5.06 26.53 -22.52
C PHE A 120 4.40 26.60 -23.90
N LEU A 121 3.39 25.77 -24.22
CA LEU A 121 2.75 25.83 -25.55
C LEU A 121 2.04 27.17 -25.82
N SER A 122 1.64 27.89 -24.77
CA SER A 122 1.02 29.22 -24.84
C SER A 122 1.93 30.31 -25.45
N SER A 123 3.23 30.05 -25.59
CA SER A 123 4.17 30.97 -26.22
C SER A 123 4.24 30.84 -27.75
N ILE A 124 3.57 29.84 -28.36
CA ILE A 124 3.68 29.52 -29.80
C ILE A 124 2.32 29.51 -30.52
N CYS A 125 1.22 29.13 -29.84
CA CYS A 125 -0.14 29.04 -30.36
C CYS A 125 -1.14 28.71 -29.23
N LEU A 126 -2.45 28.78 -29.50
CA LEU A 126 -3.46 28.23 -28.60
C LEU A 126 -3.47 26.70 -28.73
N CYS A 127 -3.52 25.98 -27.60
CA CYS A 127 -3.50 24.52 -27.55
C CYS A 127 -4.69 24.01 -26.73
N SER A 128 -5.46 23.09 -27.31
CA SER A 128 -6.56 22.39 -26.64
C SER A 128 -6.27 20.89 -26.62
N VAL A 129 -6.57 20.24 -25.49
CA VAL A 129 -6.41 18.80 -25.31
C VAL A 129 -7.74 18.18 -24.90
N PHE A 130 -8.15 17.16 -25.66
CA PHE A 130 -9.36 16.39 -25.43
C PHE A 130 -8.98 14.95 -25.08
N LEU A 131 -9.58 14.41 -24.03
CA LEU A 131 -9.42 13.00 -23.65
C LEU A 131 -10.61 12.20 -24.17
N LEU A 132 -10.34 11.02 -24.73
CA LEU A 132 -11.38 10.13 -25.21
C LEU A 132 -11.99 9.33 -24.05
N ASP A 133 -13.27 9.55 -23.76
CA ASP A 133 -14.05 8.68 -22.90
C ASP A 133 -14.67 7.56 -23.75
N ARG A 134 -14.13 6.36 -23.60
CA ARG A 134 -14.51 5.18 -24.38
C ARG A 134 -15.89 4.63 -24.02
N LEU A 135 -16.39 4.90 -22.81
CA LEU A 135 -17.70 4.39 -22.40
C LEU A 135 -18.84 5.20 -23.01
N SER A 136 -18.67 6.51 -23.08
CA SER A 136 -19.65 7.45 -23.65
C SER A 136 -19.44 7.72 -25.14
N HIS A 137 -18.29 7.32 -25.72
CA HIS A 137 -17.86 7.68 -27.08
C HIS A 137 -17.78 9.21 -27.30
N GLU A 138 -17.27 9.92 -26.30
CA GLU A 138 -17.14 11.38 -26.32
C GLU A 138 -15.69 11.83 -26.07
N LEU A 139 -15.32 12.97 -26.63
CA LEU A 139 -14.10 13.71 -26.35
C LEU A 139 -14.40 14.77 -25.28
N VAL A 140 -13.68 14.68 -24.16
CA VAL A 140 -13.84 15.54 -22.99
C VAL A 140 -12.68 16.54 -22.92
N ALA A 141 -12.97 17.83 -23.02
CA ALA A 141 -11.97 18.88 -22.83
C ALA A 141 -11.70 19.07 -21.34
N LYS A 142 -10.43 18.92 -20.94
CA LYS A 142 -10.06 18.95 -19.52
C LYS A 142 -9.23 20.17 -19.10
N VAL A 143 -8.93 21.08 -20.02
CA VAL A 143 -8.16 22.31 -19.74
C VAL A 143 -8.63 23.45 -20.65
N PHE A 144 -9.14 24.54 -20.06
CA PHE A 144 -9.19 25.86 -20.67
C PHE A 144 -8.23 26.79 -19.92
N ASP A 145 -7.50 27.60 -20.68
CA ASP A 145 -6.52 28.54 -20.16
C ASP A 145 -7.23 29.60 -19.28
N GLY A 146 -6.84 29.74 -18.00
CA GLY A 146 -7.06 30.98 -17.24
C GLY A 146 -8.13 31.05 -16.14
N GLY A 147 -8.73 29.95 -15.66
CA GLY A 147 -9.65 29.97 -14.51
C GLY A 147 -9.26 28.97 -13.41
N VAL A 148 -9.41 29.35 -12.14
CA VAL A 148 -9.43 28.38 -11.03
C VAL A 148 -10.75 27.62 -11.18
N VAL A 149 -10.70 26.43 -11.78
CA VAL A 149 -11.90 25.60 -11.95
C VAL A 149 -12.25 25.02 -10.58
N SER A 150 -13.27 25.58 -9.94
CA SER A 150 -14.05 24.91 -8.90
C SER A 150 -14.73 23.67 -9.50
N ASP A 151 -14.86 22.58 -8.74
CA ASP A 151 -15.41 21.25 -9.14
C ASP A 151 -16.83 21.26 -9.80
N GLU A 152 -17.42 22.43 -10.07
CA GLU A 152 -18.79 22.62 -10.59
C GLU A 152 -18.89 23.12 -12.04
N GLU A 153 -17.80 23.43 -12.75
CA GLU A 153 -17.89 23.83 -14.16
C GLU A 153 -18.02 22.63 -15.10
N LYS A 154 -19.10 22.62 -15.91
CA LYS A 154 -19.43 21.56 -16.89
C LYS A 154 -18.25 21.22 -17.79
N GLU A 155 -17.81 19.96 -17.73
CA GLU A 155 -16.92 19.37 -18.71
C GLU A 155 -17.47 19.58 -20.13
N PHE A 156 -16.69 20.21 -21.02
CA PHE A 156 -17.08 20.36 -22.43
C PHE A 156 -16.88 19.03 -23.16
N ARG A 157 -17.97 18.48 -23.69
CA ARG A 157 -18.04 17.16 -24.33
C ARG A 157 -18.49 17.31 -25.77
N ILE A 158 -17.78 16.63 -26.68
CA ILE A 158 -18.17 16.51 -28.10
C ILE A 158 -18.14 15.03 -28.50
N PRO A 159 -19.01 14.57 -29.41
CA PRO A 159 -18.95 13.21 -29.95
C PRO A 159 -17.56 12.91 -30.55
N ALA A 160 -17.06 11.69 -30.32
CA ALA A 160 -15.72 11.29 -30.72
C ALA A 160 -15.50 11.17 -32.23
N ASP A 161 -16.54 11.29 -33.05
CA ASP A 161 -16.54 11.26 -34.51
C ASP A 161 -16.81 12.64 -35.14
N GLN A 162 -17.06 13.67 -34.32
CA GLN A 162 -17.46 14.98 -34.80
C GLN A 162 -16.28 15.96 -34.97
N GLY A 163 -16.28 16.67 -36.09
CA GLY A 163 -15.35 17.78 -36.36
C GLY A 163 -13.90 17.33 -36.60
N ILE A 164 -12.97 18.27 -36.48
CA ILE A 164 -11.53 18.02 -36.70
C ILE A 164 -10.99 17.05 -35.65
N ALA A 165 -11.28 17.29 -34.37
CA ALA A 165 -10.82 16.44 -33.28
C ALA A 165 -11.38 15.02 -33.39
N GLY A 166 -12.67 14.86 -33.71
CA GLY A 166 -13.27 13.54 -33.87
C GLY A 166 -12.74 12.75 -35.08
N HIS A 167 -12.46 13.44 -36.19
CA HIS A 167 -11.81 12.80 -37.33
C HIS A 167 -10.42 12.26 -36.99
N VAL A 168 -9.62 13.05 -36.26
CA VAL A 168 -8.29 12.62 -35.80
C VAL A 168 -8.40 11.51 -34.74
N ALA A 169 -9.39 11.59 -33.85
CA ALA A 169 -9.66 10.55 -32.85
C ALA A 169 -10.00 9.20 -33.50
N THR A 170 -10.82 9.22 -34.55
CA THR A 170 -11.29 8.02 -35.25
C THR A 170 -10.24 7.43 -36.17
N THR A 171 -9.48 8.28 -36.89
CA THR A 171 -8.47 7.82 -37.86
C THR A 171 -7.12 7.50 -37.22
N GLY A 172 -6.81 8.12 -36.07
CA GLY A 172 -5.49 8.01 -35.43
C GLY A 172 -4.36 8.63 -36.26
N GLN A 173 -4.66 9.55 -37.18
CA GLN A 173 -3.70 10.22 -38.06
C GLN A 173 -3.68 11.74 -37.83
N ILE A 174 -2.50 12.35 -38.02
CA ILE A 174 -2.32 13.80 -37.91
C ILE A 174 -3.04 14.51 -39.06
N LEU A 175 -3.71 15.62 -38.75
CA LEU A 175 -4.36 16.49 -39.72
C LEU A 175 -3.81 17.93 -39.63
N ASN A 176 -3.15 18.38 -40.69
CA ASN A 176 -2.62 19.74 -40.81
C ASN A 176 -3.45 20.57 -41.80
N ILE A 177 -4.13 21.59 -41.30
CA ILE A 177 -5.04 22.45 -42.04
C ILE A 177 -4.43 23.83 -42.21
N LYS A 178 -4.15 24.21 -43.47
CA LYS A 178 -3.54 25.51 -43.81
C LYS A 178 -4.51 26.69 -43.74
N ASP A 179 -5.77 26.46 -44.09
CA ASP A 179 -6.86 27.43 -43.98
C ASP A 179 -8.10 26.74 -43.41
N ALA A 180 -8.41 27.04 -42.15
CA ALA A 180 -9.50 26.42 -41.41
C ALA A 180 -10.88 26.65 -42.05
N TYR A 181 -11.14 27.85 -42.59
CA TYR A 181 -12.45 28.19 -43.17
C TYR A 181 -12.74 27.44 -44.47
N SER A 182 -11.69 26.96 -45.15
CA SER A 182 -11.81 26.14 -46.37
C SER A 182 -12.08 24.66 -46.09
N HIS A 183 -11.88 24.20 -44.86
CA HIS A 183 -11.93 22.78 -44.51
C HIS A 183 -13.36 22.33 -44.13
N PRO A 184 -13.88 21.22 -44.69
CA PRO A 184 -15.27 20.79 -44.48
C PRO A 184 -15.61 20.40 -43.03
N LEU A 185 -14.60 20.01 -42.26
CA LEU A 185 -14.75 19.59 -40.85
C LEU A 185 -14.68 20.76 -39.85
N PHE A 186 -14.41 21.98 -40.29
CA PHE A 186 -14.27 23.14 -39.41
C PHE A 186 -15.62 23.74 -39.03
N TYR A 187 -15.91 23.82 -37.74
CA TYR A 187 -17.14 24.41 -37.22
C TYR A 187 -16.96 25.90 -36.89
N ARG A 188 -17.66 26.77 -37.63
CA ARG A 188 -17.50 28.23 -37.52
C ARG A 188 -18.24 28.86 -36.33
N GLY A 189 -19.22 28.17 -35.75
CA GLY A 189 -20.07 28.77 -34.71
C GLY A 189 -19.33 29.17 -33.43
N VAL A 190 -18.19 28.53 -33.13
CA VAL A 190 -17.34 28.93 -31.98
C VAL A 190 -16.61 30.25 -32.29
N ASP A 191 -16.03 30.39 -33.49
CA ASP A 191 -15.39 31.64 -33.94
C ASP A 191 -16.41 32.80 -34.01
N ASP A 192 -17.60 32.55 -34.55
CA ASP A 192 -18.65 33.57 -34.72
C ASP A 192 -19.20 34.08 -33.37
N SER A 193 -19.19 33.25 -32.33
CA SER A 193 -19.67 33.60 -30.99
C SER A 193 -18.60 34.22 -30.08
N THR A 194 -17.33 33.85 -30.28
CA THR A 194 -16.20 34.32 -29.45
C THR A 194 -15.45 35.51 -30.04
N GLY A 195 -15.66 35.80 -31.34
CA GLY A 195 -14.90 36.81 -32.08
C GLY A 195 -13.46 36.39 -32.37
N PHE A 196 -13.08 35.16 -32.02
CA PHE A 196 -11.79 34.57 -32.35
C PHE A 196 -11.78 34.12 -33.81
N ARG A 197 -10.67 34.35 -34.53
CA ARG A 197 -10.53 33.92 -35.93
C ARG A 197 -9.46 32.84 -36.07
N THR A 198 -9.89 31.66 -36.44
CA THR A 198 -9.04 30.49 -36.66
C THR A 198 -8.51 30.49 -38.11
N ARG A 199 -7.18 30.61 -38.25
CA ARG A 199 -6.46 30.66 -39.54
C ARG A 199 -5.99 29.28 -39.96
N ASN A 200 -5.21 28.61 -39.11
CA ASN A 200 -4.62 27.30 -39.38
C ASN A 200 -4.67 26.43 -38.13
N ILE A 201 -4.76 25.10 -38.33
CA ILE A 201 -4.94 24.12 -37.27
C ILE A 201 -4.01 22.93 -37.53
N LEU A 202 -3.26 22.50 -36.51
CA LEU A 202 -2.56 21.23 -36.51
C LEU A 202 -3.16 20.34 -35.42
N CYS A 203 -3.84 19.28 -35.82
CA CYS A 203 -4.49 18.35 -34.92
C CYS A 203 -3.80 17.00 -34.98
N PHE A 204 -3.48 16.42 -33.83
CA PHE A 204 -2.75 15.16 -33.74
C PHE A 204 -3.30 14.25 -32.63
N PRO A 205 -3.31 12.92 -32.85
CA PRO A 205 -3.81 11.98 -31.87
C PRO A 205 -2.78 11.79 -30.76
N ILE A 206 -3.26 11.51 -29.56
CA ILE A 206 -2.48 11.03 -28.42
C ILE A 206 -2.80 9.56 -28.25
N LYS A 207 -1.78 8.71 -28.32
CA LYS A 207 -1.92 7.26 -28.31
C LYS A 207 -1.28 6.64 -27.08
N ASP A 208 -1.76 5.47 -26.67
CA ASP A 208 -1.13 4.64 -25.64
C ASP A 208 -0.03 3.72 -26.21
N GLU A 209 0.53 2.85 -25.36
CA GLU A 209 1.56 1.87 -25.74
C GLU A 209 1.06 0.82 -26.74
N ASN A 210 -0.26 0.65 -26.90
CA ASN A 210 -0.89 -0.29 -27.83
C ASN A 210 -1.27 0.37 -29.16
N ASP A 211 -0.82 1.61 -29.41
CA ASP A 211 -1.20 2.44 -30.56
C ASP A 211 -2.70 2.80 -30.60
N GLU A 212 -3.41 2.67 -29.48
CA GLU A 212 -4.80 3.08 -29.38
C GLU A 212 -4.92 4.55 -29.01
N VAL A 213 -5.86 5.26 -29.64
CA VAL A 213 -6.08 6.68 -29.36
C VAL A 213 -6.74 6.86 -27.98
N ILE A 214 -6.09 7.60 -27.09
CA ILE A 214 -6.60 7.95 -25.75
C ILE A 214 -7.03 9.41 -25.65
N GLY A 215 -6.67 10.23 -26.63
CA GLY A 215 -7.03 11.64 -26.70
C GLY A 215 -6.57 12.28 -27.99
N VAL A 216 -6.86 13.56 -28.15
CA VAL A 216 -6.48 14.37 -29.30
C VAL A 216 -6.03 15.74 -28.81
N ALA A 217 -4.99 16.28 -29.42
CA ALA A 217 -4.56 17.65 -29.19
C ALA A 217 -4.65 18.47 -30.48
N GLU A 218 -5.02 19.73 -30.35
CA GLU A 218 -5.08 20.68 -31.46
C GLU A 218 -4.26 21.94 -31.14
N LEU A 219 -3.50 22.40 -32.12
CA LEU A 219 -2.75 23.64 -32.09
C LEU A 219 -3.38 24.59 -33.09
N VAL A 220 -3.78 25.76 -32.62
CA VAL A 220 -4.52 26.74 -33.40
C VAL A 220 -3.71 28.02 -33.56
N ASN A 221 -3.64 28.54 -34.79
CA ASN A 221 -3.00 29.80 -35.15
C ASN A 221 -1.49 29.85 -34.87
N LYS A 222 -0.69 29.35 -35.80
CA LYS A 222 0.77 29.55 -35.79
C LYS A 222 1.12 31.05 -35.71
N MET A 223 1.95 31.41 -34.73
CA MET A 223 2.36 32.80 -34.48
C MET A 223 3.43 33.29 -35.47
N ASN A 224 4.46 32.49 -35.76
CA ASN A 224 5.60 32.86 -36.60
C ASN A 224 5.59 32.20 -37.99
N GLY A 225 4.46 32.25 -38.68
CA GLY A 225 4.36 31.72 -40.05
C GLY A 225 2.93 31.62 -40.58
N PRO A 226 2.78 31.35 -41.89
CA PRO A 226 1.46 31.27 -42.53
C PRO A 226 0.69 29.99 -42.16
N TRP A 227 1.40 28.87 -41.91
CA TRP A 227 0.83 27.58 -41.50
C TRP A 227 1.90 26.67 -40.88
N PHE A 228 1.48 25.56 -40.27
CA PHE A 228 2.36 24.53 -39.72
C PHE A 228 3.10 23.77 -40.83
N ASN A 229 4.40 23.59 -40.67
CA ASN A 229 5.27 22.89 -41.61
C ASN A 229 5.54 21.45 -41.14
N ARG A 230 6.22 20.63 -41.96
CA ARG A 230 6.55 19.24 -41.60
C ARG A 230 7.37 19.11 -40.32
N PHE A 231 8.23 20.09 -40.03
CA PHE A 231 9.00 20.08 -38.79
C PHE A 231 8.08 20.25 -37.56
N ASP A 232 7.02 21.06 -37.66
CA ASP A 232 6.02 21.17 -36.61
C ASP A 232 5.20 19.88 -36.45
N GLU A 233 4.92 19.16 -37.55
CA GLU A 233 4.27 17.83 -37.51
C GLU A 233 5.15 16.78 -36.82
N ASP A 234 6.45 16.74 -37.16
CA ASP A 234 7.42 15.84 -36.52
C ASP A 234 7.55 16.16 -35.02
N LEU A 235 7.57 17.45 -34.65
CA LEU A 235 7.60 17.90 -33.27
C LEU A 235 6.32 17.54 -32.51
N ALA A 236 5.15 17.72 -33.12
CA ALA A 236 3.86 17.34 -32.55
C ALA A 236 3.75 15.83 -32.34
N THR A 237 4.29 15.04 -33.27
CA THR A 237 4.36 13.58 -33.15
C THR A 237 5.23 13.16 -31.97
N ALA A 238 6.43 13.74 -31.85
CA ALA A 238 7.32 13.47 -30.72
C ALA A 238 6.67 13.86 -29.39
N PHE A 239 6.00 15.01 -29.35
CA PHE A 239 5.27 15.49 -28.18
C PHE A 239 4.09 14.57 -27.81
N SER A 240 3.34 14.08 -28.80
CA SER A 240 2.22 13.16 -28.62
C SER A 240 2.62 11.88 -27.88
N ILE A 241 3.77 11.29 -28.22
CA ILE A 241 4.28 10.08 -27.56
C ILE A 241 4.47 10.33 -26.05
N TYR A 242 5.08 11.46 -25.66
CA TYR A 242 5.27 11.80 -24.25
C TYR A 242 3.95 12.11 -23.53
N CYS A 243 3.01 12.76 -24.21
CA CYS A 243 1.66 12.98 -23.68
C CYS A 243 0.94 11.66 -23.44
N GLY A 244 1.05 10.71 -24.37
CA GLY A 244 0.48 9.38 -24.28
C GLY A 244 0.88 8.64 -23.01
N ILE A 245 2.21 8.51 -22.81
CA ILE A 245 2.79 7.87 -21.62
C ILE A 245 2.37 8.60 -20.33
N SER A 246 2.46 9.93 -20.31
CA SER A 246 2.17 10.73 -19.11
C SER A 246 0.69 10.64 -18.70
N ILE A 247 -0.22 10.75 -19.66
CA ILE A 247 -1.66 10.68 -19.41
C ILE A 247 -2.05 9.26 -18.99
N ALA A 248 -1.53 8.22 -19.67
CA ALA A 248 -1.79 6.84 -19.31
C ALA A 248 -1.35 6.52 -17.87
N HIS A 249 -0.12 6.92 -17.50
CA HIS A 249 0.39 6.72 -16.14
C HIS A 249 -0.40 7.53 -15.10
N SER A 250 -0.75 8.78 -15.40
CA SER A 250 -1.57 9.62 -14.51
C SER A 250 -2.96 9.04 -14.27
N LEU A 251 -3.64 8.55 -15.31
CA LEU A 251 -4.95 7.91 -15.21
C LEU A 251 -4.87 6.59 -14.42
N LEU A 252 -3.84 5.77 -14.65
CA LEU A 252 -3.63 4.55 -13.90
C LEU A 252 -3.40 4.84 -12.41
N TYR A 253 -2.51 5.79 -12.10
CA TYR A 253 -2.26 6.22 -10.73
C TYR A 253 -3.53 6.74 -10.05
N LYS A 254 -4.32 7.57 -10.75
CA LYS A 254 -5.62 8.06 -10.25
C LYS A 254 -6.57 6.91 -9.92
N ARG A 255 -6.71 5.90 -10.79
CA ARG A 255 -7.57 4.72 -10.54
C ARG A 255 -7.11 3.92 -9.32
N VAL A 256 -5.80 3.71 -9.16
CA VAL A 256 -5.24 3.03 -7.98
C VAL A 256 -5.54 3.84 -6.72
N HIS A 257 -5.32 5.16 -6.75
CA HIS A 257 -5.59 6.04 -5.62
C HIS A 257 -7.08 6.09 -5.24
N GLU A 258 -8.00 6.15 -6.22
CA GLU A 258 -9.45 6.09 -5.97
C GLU A 258 -9.89 4.74 -5.39
N ALA A 259 -9.33 3.63 -5.88
CA ALA A 259 -9.60 2.30 -5.31
C ALA A 259 -9.10 2.22 -3.85
N GLN A 260 -7.89 2.73 -3.59
CA GLN A 260 -7.30 2.75 -2.25
C GLN A 260 -8.09 3.67 -1.30
N PHE A 261 -8.54 4.84 -1.76
CA PHE A 261 -9.37 5.75 -0.97
C PHE A 261 -10.72 5.14 -0.61
N ARG A 262 -11.40 4.48 -1.57
CA ARG A 262 -12.66 3.77 -1.30
C ARG A 262 -12.47 2.63 -0.29
N SER A 263 -11.39 1.85 -0.42
CA SER A 263 -11.07 0.78 0.53
C SER A 263 -10.77 1.34 1.91
N HIS A 264 -10.04 2.46 2.00
CA HIS A 264 -9.71 3.10 3.26
C HIS A 264 -10.97 3.63 3.96
N LEU A 265 -11.86 4.30 3.23
CA LEU A 265 -13.12 4.81 3.77
C LEU A 265 -14.01 3.66 4.30
N ALA A 266 -14.11 2.55 3.57
CA ALA A 266 -14.84 1.38 4.03
C ALA A 266 -14.25 0.80 5.33
N ASN A 267 -12.92 0.70 5.42
CA ASN A 267 -12.24 0.27 6.64
C ASN A 267 -12.48 1.25 7.81
N GLU A 268 -12.37 2.56 7.59
CA GLU A 268 -12.66 3.56 8.62
C GLU A 268 -14.10 3.46 9.16
N MET A 269 -15.07 3.17 8.29
CA MET A 269 -16.46 2.94 8.71
C MET A 269 -16.60 1.69 9.59
N MET A 270 -15.83 0.63 9.37
CA MET A 270 -15.82 -0.56 10.24
C MET A 270 -15.15 -0.29 11.59
N MET A 271 -14.16 0.61 11.61
CA MET A 271 -13.32 0.91 12.78
C MET A 271 -13.61 2.27 13.43
N TYR A 272 -14.78 2.88 13.19
CA TYR A 272 -15.07 4.26 13.63
C TYR A 272 -14.88 4.50 15.14
N HIS A 273 -15.02 3.44 15.95
CA HIS A 273 -14.86 3.44 17.40
C HIS A 273 -13.41 3.13 17.85
N MET A 274 -12.53 2.71 16.94
CA MET A 274 -11.14 2.37 17.17
C MET A 274 -10.24 3.50 16.66
N LYS A 275 -10.08 4.56 17.45
CA LYS A 275 -9.13 5.65 17.15
C LYS A 275 -8.02 5.68 18.18
N VAL A 276 -6.79 5.43 17.75
CA VAL A 276 -5.58 5.57 18.54
C VAL A 276 -4.96 6.93 18.24
N SER A 277 -4.73 7.75 19.26
CA SER A 277 -4.11 9.07 19.08
C SER A 277 -2.58 8.95 19.04
N GLU A 278 -1.90 9.89 18.38
CA GLU A 278 -0.43 9.94 18.38
C GLU A 278 0.16 10.10 19.78
N GLU A 279 -0.58 10.74 20.69
CA GLU A 279 -0.15 10.92 22.08
C GLU A 279 -0.10 9.61 22.85
N GLU A 280 -1.09 8.72 22.67
CA GLU A 280 -1.11 7.40 23.30
C GLU A 280 0.05 6.53 22.82
N VAL A 281 0.32 6.57 21.51
CA VAL A 281 1.46 5.87 20.90
C VAL A 281 2.78 6.39 21.45
N SER A 282 2.91 7.72 21.55
CA SER A 282 4.11 8.38 22.07
C SER A 282 4.35 8.04 23.54
N LYS A 283 3.31 8.01 24.38
CA LYS A 283 3.43 7.59 25.79
C LYS A 283 4.00 6.18 25.92
N LEU A 284 3.54 5.24 25.10
CA LEU A 284 4.01 3.86 25.10
C LEU A 284 5.46 3.73 24.57
N LEU A 285 5.89 4.61 23.67
CA LEU A 285 7.25 4.61 23.12
C LEU A 285 8.30 5.25 24.05
N VAL A 286 7.91 6.19 24.90
CA VAL A 286 8.84 6.95 25.77
C VAL A 286 9.49 6.06 26.83
N THR A 287 8.77 5.09 27.37
CA THR A 287 9.25 4.18 28.41
C THR A 287 10.26 3.16 27.89
N GLY A 288 10.23 2.84 26.59
CA GLY A 288 10.96 1.70 26.03
C GLY A 288 10.29 0.36 26.40
N ILE A 289 10.80 -0.74 25.84
CA ILE A 289 10.32 -2.09 26.18
C ILE A 289 11.01 -2.55 27.44
N ASP A 290 10.22 -2.84 28.47
CA ASP A 290 10.73 -3.48 29.67
C ASP A 290 10.94 -4.98 29.39
N PRO A 291 12.09 -5.57 29.74
CA PRO A 291 12.27 -7.00 29.61
C PRO A 291 11.28 -7.74 30.52
N VAL A 292 10.82 -8.92 30.09
CA VAL A 292 9.78 -9.69 30.81
C VAL A 292 10.12 -9.93 32.30
N LYS A 293 11.41 -10.08 32.62
CA LYS A 293 11.89 -10.28 34.00
C LYS A 293 11.61 -9.09 34.93
N GLU A 294 11.50 -7.88 34.39
CA GLU A 294 11.21 -6.65 35.14
C GLU A 294 9.70 -6.45 35.37
N ILE A 295 8.84 -7.13 34.60
CA ILE A 295 7.38 -7.09 34.80
C ILE A 295 7.01 -7.81 36.09
N HIS A 296 7.40 -9.09 36.20
CA HIS A 296 7.20 -9.90 37.39
C HIS A 296 8.12 -11.14 37.37
N PRO A 297 8.71 -11.58 38.50
CA PRO A 297 9.63 -12.72 38.54
C PRO A 297 9.03 -14.01 37.97
N CYS A 298 7.76 -14.29 38.30
CA CYS A 298 7.04 -15.49 37.86
C CYS A 298 6.23 -15.28 36.58
N PHE A 299 6.43 -14.18 35.82
CA PHE A 299 5.60 -13.87 34.64
C PHE A 299 5.57 -14.98 33.58
N ALA A 300 6.64 -15.77 33.50
CA ALA A 300 6.77 -16.88 32.56
C ALA A 300 6.38 -18.26 33.14
N GLU A 301 5.82 -18.33 34.35
CA GLU A 301 5.37 -19.57 34.99
C GLU A 301 3.88 -19.84 34.72
N PHE A 302 3.48 -21.11 34.65
CA PHE A 302 2.08 -21.51 34.39
C PHE A 302 1.08 -21.06 35.46
N THR A 303 1.57 -20.82 36.67
CA THR A 303 0.82 -20.35 37.84
C THR A 303 0.47 -18.86 37.76
N TYR A 304 1.14 -18.08 36.91
CA TYR A 304 0.91 -16.65 36.81
C TYR A 304 -0.52 -16.34 36.35
N THR A 305 -1.10 -15.29 36.91
CA THR A 305 -2.46 -14.83 36.60
C THR A 305 -2.41 -13.50 35.86
N PRO A 306 -2.57 -13.47 34.52
CA PRO A 306 -2.38 -12.24 33.74
C PRO A 306 -3.39 -11.13 34.11
N ARG A 307 -4.58 -11.52 34.55
CA ARG A 307 -5.64 -10.61 35.01
C ARG A 307 -5.30 -9.84 36.30
N SER A 308 -4.17 -10.13 36.96
CA SER A 308 -3.71 -9.33 38.11
C SER A 308 -3.01 -8.04 37.69
N LEU A 309 -2.61 -7.91 36.42
CA LEU A 309 -1.94 -6.73 35.90
C LEU A 309 -2.95 -5.60 35.61
N PRO A 310 -2.58 -4.34 35.84
CA PRO A 310 -3.40 -3.20 35.43
C PRO A 310 -3.58 -3.16 33.90
N ASP A 311 -4.79 -2.85 33.44
CA ASP A 311 -5.12 -2.77 32.02
C ASP A 311 -4.16 -1.88 31.23
N ASP A 312 -3.68 -0.78 31.81
CA ASP A 312 -2.78 0.18 31.15
C ASP A 312 -1.38 -0.37 30.86
N THR A 313 -0.90 -1.37 31.61
CA THR A 313 0.42 -1.97 31.41
C THR A 313 0.38 -3.15 30.43
N THR A 314 -0.80 -3.71 30.17
CA THR A 314 -0.95 -4.89 29.29
C THR A 314 -0.43 -4.69 27.87
N PRO A 315 -0.55 -3.52 27.19
CA PRO A 315 0.08 -3.34 25.88
C PRO A 315 1.60 -3.46 25.96
N MET A 316 2.22 -2.91 27.02
CA MET A 316 3.67 -3.06 27.23
C MET A 316 4.06 -4.53 27.44
N CYS A 317 3.27 -5.28 28.20
CA CYS A 317 3.52 -6.70 28.43
C CYS A 317 3.49 -7.51 27.12
N ILE A 318 2.56 -7.20 26.20
CA ILE A 318 2.54 -7.80 24.85
C ILE A 318 3.85 -7.50 24.10
N LEU A 319 4.28 -6.24 24.11
CA LEU A 319 5.52 -5.79 23.47
C LEU A 319 6.76 -6.52 24.04
N SER A 320 6.82 -6.67 25.36
CA SER A 320 7.88 -7.44 26.04
C SER A 320 7.87 -8.92 25.64
N MET A 321 6.69 -9.53 25.46
CA MET A 321 6.58 -10.91 24.98
C MET A 321 7.04 -11.05 23.53
N PHE A 322 6.72 -10.10 22.65
CA PHE A 322 7.23 -10.07 21.27
C PHE A 322 8.77 -9.98 21.20
N GLU A 323 9.38 -9.16 22.07
CA GLU A 323 10.83 -9.00 22.15
C GLU A 323 11.50 -10.27 22.71
N ASP A 324 10.97 -10.84 23.79
CA ASP A 324 11.54 -12.04 24.42
C ASP A 324 11.42 -13.30 23.53
N MET A 325 10.37 -13.40 22.71
CA MET A 325 10.25 -14.45 21.68
C MET A 325 11.14 -14.18 20.45
N GLY A 326 11.77 -13.01 20.36
CA GLY A 326 12.69 -12.65 19.28
C GLY A 326 12.03 -12.25 17.96
N PHE A 327 10.70 -12.12 17.92
CA PHE A 327 9.97 -11.86 16.67
C PHE A 327 10.32 -10.51 16.04
N ILE A 328 10.55 -9.50 16.87
CA ILE A 328 10.84 -8.13 16.43
C ILE A 328 12.11 -8.12 15.58
N ASN A 329 13.17 -8.71 16.10
CA ASN A 329 14.46 -8.78 15.42
C ASN A 329 14.43 -9.73 14.21
N THR A 330 13.83 -10.92 14.36
CA THR A 330 13.77 -11.95 13.32
C THR A 330 13.02 -11.48 12.07
N TYR A 331 11.84 -10.88 12.26
CA TYR A 331 11.02 -10.40 11.15
C TYR A 331 11.28 -8.94 10.78
N LYS A 332 12.31 -8.33 11.40
CA LYS A 332 12.65 -6.92 11.26
C LYS A 332 11.44 -6.02 11.47
N ILE A 333 10.53 -6.44 12.35
CA ILE A 333 9.39 -5.63 12.73
C ILE A 333 9.98 -4.35 13.29
N ASP A 334 9.59 -3.21 12.75
CA ASP A 334 10.32 -1.97 13.02
C ASP A 334 10.41 -1.68 14.55
N LEU A 335 11.42 -0.92 14.99
CA LEU A 335 11.69 -0.67 16.41
C LEU A 335 11.55 0.82 16.77
N GLN A 336 11.10 1.71 15.89
CA GLN A 336 10.30 2.91 16.29
C GLN A 336 8.81 2.61 16.43
N THR A 337 8.53 1.42 15.97
CA THR A 337 7.37 0.59 16.10
C THR A 337 7.46 0.01 17.56
N LEU A 338 8.63 -0.26 18.17
CA LEU A 338 8.76 -0.88 19.51
C LEU A 338 9.78 -0.22 20.50
N ALA A 339 10.51 0.83 20.13
CA ALA A 339 11.55 1.65 20.81
C ALA A 339 12.92 1.02 21.26
N ARG A 340 14.03 1.43 20.58
CA ARG A 340 15.13 2.22 21.21
C ARG A 340 16.09 2.93 20.23
N PHE A 341 16.51 4.12 20.68
CA PHE A 341 17.57 5.02 20.20
C PHE A 341 18.96 4.40 20.25
N ASP A 342 19.78 4.62 19.22
CA ASP A 342 21.23 4.71 19.42
C ASP A 342 21.85 5.84 18.58
N LYS A 343 22.61 6.69 19.28
CA LYS A 343 23.41 7.78 18.70
C LYS A 343 24.50 7.17 17.82
N ILE A 344 24.41 7.35 16.50
CA ILE A 344 25.59 7.23 15.63
C ILE A 344 25.84 8.55 14.89
N LYS A 345 26.88 9.22 15.40
CA LYS A 345 27.78 10.23 14.80
C LYS A 345 27.41 10.76 13.41
N CYS A 346 26.91 11.98 13.39
CA CYS A 346 27.20 12.93 12.30
C CYS A 346 28.68 13.32 12.38
N GLN A 347 29.51 12.81 11.46
CA GLN A 347 30.78 13.44 11.14
C GLN A 347 31.20 13.15 9.70
N SER A 348 31.40 14.24 8.95
CA SER A 348 32.24 14.37 7.77
C SER A 348 31.84 13.61 6.49
N LEU A 349 31.42 14.36 5.47
CA LEU A 349 32.22 14.39 4.23
C LEU A 349 32.07 15.73 3.50
N MET A 350 33.23 16.39 3.32
CA MET A 350 33.45 17.58 2.52
C MET A 350 33.36 17.31 1.00
N CYS A 351 33.08 18.40 0.27
CA CYS A 351 33.52 18.78 -1.08
C CYS A 351 34.18 17.69 -1.95
N LEU A 352 33.55 17.39 -3.10
CA LEU A 352 34.25 16.99 -4.32
C LEU A 352 33.58 17.64 -5.53
N SER A 353 34.39 18.34 -6.32
CA SER A 353 34.07 18.99 -7.59
C SER A 353 34.18 17.98 -8.75
N PHE A 354 33.11 17.60 -9.46
CA PHE A 354 33.26 16.85 -10.73
C PHE A 354 32.09 16.98 -11.74
N SER A 355 32.50 17.32 -12.98
CA SER A 355 32.07 16.90 -14.34
C SER A 355 30.60 16.69 -14.76
N PHE A 356 30.30 17.23 -15.96
CA PHE A 356 29.04 17.29 -16.72
C PHE A 356 28.34 15.93 -17.02
N SER A 357 28.97 14.80 -16.69
CA SER A 357 28.39 13.44 -16.80
C SER A 357 27.55 13.03 -15.57
N ALA A 358 27.69 13.75 -14.44
CA ALA A 358 26.95 13.47 -13.21
C ALA A 358 25.48 13.97 -13.23
N PHE A 359 25.08 14.81 -14.19
CA PHE A 359 23.76 15.44 -14.21
C PHE A 359 22.61 14.46 -14.44
N PHE A 360 22.84 13.35 -15.16
CA PHE A 360 21.81 12.32 -15.39
C PHE A 360 21.61 11.38 -14.19
N LYS A 361 22.67 11.08 -13.42
CA LYS A 361 22.54 10.33 -12.17
C LYS A 361 21.96 11.18 -11.05
N ILE A 362 22.26 12.48 -11.04
CA ILE A 362 21.66 13.43 -10.10
C ILE A 362 20.20 13.69 -10.45
N LEU A 363 19.76 13.68 -11.71
CA LEU A 363 18.33 13.86 -12.04
C LEU A 363 17.46 12.65 -11.61
N PHE A 364 17.98 11.42 -11.74
CA PHE A 364 17.29 10.24 -11.21
C PHE A 364 17.34 10.20 -9.67
N PHE A 365 18.45 10.65 -9.07
CA PHE A 365 18.56 10.81 -7.63
C PHE A 365 17.64 11.94 -7.12
N PHE A 366 17.54 13.09 -7.78
CA PHE A 366 16.67 14.21 -7.40
C PHE A 366 15.20 13.91 -7.65
N ILE A 367 14.82 13.13 -8.65
CA ILE A 367 13.42 12.70 -8.83
C ILE A 367 13.06 11.65 -7.77
N THR A 368 13.96 10.71 -7.47
CA THR A 368 13.75 9.72 -6.40
C THR A 368 13.80 10.37 -5.01
N VAL A 369 14.60 11.42 -4.82
CA VAL A 369 14.80 12.11 -3.54
C VAL A 369 13.83 13.26 -3.35
N VAL A 370 13.40 14.00 -4.36
CA VAL A 370 12.39 15.09 -4.20
C VAL A 370 10.95 14.55 -4.18
N SER A 371 10.66 13.41 -4.83
CA SER A 371 9.43 12.66 -4.50
C SER A 371 9.49 12.01 -3.10
N ARG A 372 10.68 11.87 -2.50
CA ARG A 372 10.85 11.44 -1.09
C ARG A 372 11.03 12.59 -0.09
N LEU A 373 11.26 13.83 -0.53
CA LEU A 373 11.52 15.00 0.32
C LEU A 373 10.40 16.05 0.29
N SER A 374 9.33 15.84 -0.49
CA SER A 374 8.09 16.62 -0.41
C SER A 374 6.98 15.92 0.41
N GLN A 375 7.22 14.69 0.85
CA GLN A 375 6.57 14.18 2.05
C GLN A 375 7.40 14.68 3.22
N GLY A 376 6.81 15.54 4.07
CA GLY A 376 7.37 15.82 5.38
C GLY A 376 7.73 14.50 6.05
N TYR A 377 8.88 14.47 6.74
CA TYR A 377 9.31 13.35 7.54
C TYR A 377 8.23 13.00 8.57
N VAL A 378 7.27 12.16 8.17
CA VAL A 378 6.48 11.35 9.08
C VAL A 378 7.31 10.10 9.28
N VAL A 379 8.01 10.11 10.40
CA VAL A 379 8.72 8.96 10.96
C VAL A 379 7.73 7.79 10.98
N ASN A 380 8.09 6.67 10.34
CA ASN A 380 7.26 5.46 10.34
C ASN A 380 7.21 4.90 11.76
N ILE A 381 6.02 4.98 12.38
CA ILE A 381 5.68 4.46 13.70
C ILE A 381 4.67 3.32 13.47
N THR A 382 5.05 2.09 13.77
CA THR A 382 4.35 0.90 13.21
C THR A 382 4.13 -0.30 14.16
N ASN A 383 4.48 -0.32 15.47
CA ASN A 383 4.25 -1.54 16.32
C ASN A 383 3.43 -1.20 17.56
N ASN A 384 3.56 0.02 18.09
CA ASN A 384 2.68 0.46 19.17
C ASN A 384 1.24 0.72 18.71
N ARG A 385 1.03 1.02 17.43
CA ARG A 385 -0.33 1.25 16.88
C ARG A 385 -1.13 -0.02 16.78
N PHE A 386 -0.53 -1.12 16.33
CA PHE A 386 -1.25 -2.40 16.19
C PHE A 386 -1.80 -2.87 17.54
N CYS A 387 -0.94 -3.00 18.57
CA CYS A 387 -1.38 -3.48 19.88
C CYS A 387 -2.45 -2.58 20.51
N LEU A 388 -2.30 -1.25 20.41
CA LEU A 388 -3.29 -0.30 20.90
C LEU A 388 -4.60 -0.35 20.10
N MET A 389 -4.52 -0.55 18.79
CA MET A 389 -5.70 -0.67 17.92
C MET A 389 -6.47 -1.95 18.22
N VAL A 390 -5.76 -3.08 18.37
CA VAL A 390 -6.34 -4.35 18.80
C VAL A 390 -7.02 -4.17 20.15
N LYS A 391 -6.32 -3.62 21.16
CA LYS A 391 -6.91 -3.34 22.48
C LYS A 391 -8.19 -2.50 22.39
N LYS A 392 -8.18 -1.42 21.61
CA LYS A 392 -9.37 -0.56 21.40
C LYS A 392 -10.46 -1.22 20.55
N GLY A 393 -10.14 -2.24 19.77
CA GLY A 393 -11.08 -3.03 18.99
C GLY A 393 -11.87 -4.04 19.82
N TYR A 394 -11.42 -4.35 21.04
CA TYR A 394 -12.22 -5.10 22.00
C TYR A 394 -13.31 -4.23 22.62
N ARG A 395 -14.50 -4.82 22.79
CA ARG A 395 -15.62 -4.22 23.52
C ARG A 395 -15.50 -4.54 25.01
N ASP A 396 -16.51 -4.11 25.77
CA ASP A 396 -16.60 -4.29 27.22
C ASP A 396 -17.71 -5.27 27.66
N PRO A 397 -17.83 -6.49 27.09
CA PRO A 397 -18.68 -7.51 27.71
C PRO A 397 -17.97 -8.07 28.97
N PRO A 398 -18.71 -8.74 29.88
CA PRO A 398 -18.15 -9.21 31.15
C PRO A 398 -16.92 -10.11 31.02
N TYR A 399 -16.89 -11.03 30.04
CA TYR A 399 -15.78 -11.97 29.85
C TYR A 399 -14.97 -11.70 28.58
N HIS A 400 -15.61 -11.66 27.40
CA HIS A 400 -14.91 -11.57 26.10
C HIS A 400 -14.44 -10.13 25.78
N ASN A 401 -13.59 -9.59 26.64
CA ASN A 401 -12.99 -8.25 26.54
C ASN A 401 -11.46 -8.34 26.31
N TRP A 402 -10.78 -7.19 26.26
CA TRP A 402 -9.33 -7.15 26.05
C TRP A 402 -8.54 -7.97 27.07
N MET A 403 -8.97 -8.02 28.33
CA MET A 403 -8.25 -8.76 29.37
C MET A 403 -8.31 -10.27 29.17
N HIS A 404 -9.38 -10.79 28.56
CA HIS A 404 -9.42 -12.18 28.09
C HIS A 404 -8.37 -12.40 27.01
N ALA A 405 -8.39 -11.63 25.93
CA ALA A 405 -7.45 -11.77 24.82
C ALA A 405 -5.97 -11.62 25.25
N PHE A 406 -5.69 -10.70 26.17
CA PHE A 406 -4.37 -10.57 26.79
C PHE A 406 -3.97 -11.83 27.56
N SER A 407 -4.87 -12.41 28.36
CA SER A 407 -4.62 -13.63 29.13
C SER A 407 -4.39 -14.85 28.23
N VAL A 408 -5.17 -14.98 27.15
CA VAL A 408 -5.00 -16.00 26.11
C VAL A 408 -3.65 -15.86 25.40
N SER A 409 -3.27 -14.63 25.04
CA SER A 409 -1.97 -14.33 24.42
C SER A 409 -0.81 -14.62 25.36
N HIS A 410 -0.94 -14.25 26.62
CA HIS A 410 0.04 -14.58 27.65
C HIS A 410 0.20 -16.09 27.82
N PHE A 411 -0.90 -16.85 27.86
CA PHE A 411 -0.81 -18.30 27.93
C PHE A 411 -0.11 -18.91 26.70
N CYS A 412 -0.33 -18.37 25.51
CA CYS A 412 0.42 -18.75 24.32
C CYS A 412 1.94 -18.53 24.50
N TYR A 413 2.34 -17.40 25.09
CA TYR A 413 3.73 -17.14 25.46
C TYR A 413 4.25 -18.15 26.50
N LEU A 414 3.44 -18.51 27.51
CA LEU A 414 3.81 -19.55 28.48
C LEU A 414 4.04 -20.91 27.82
N LEU A 415 3.17 -21.32 26.90
CA LEU A 415 3.34 -22.56 26.15
C LEU A 415 4.63 -22.51 25.33
N TYR A 416 4.91 -21.39 24.65
CA TYR A 416 6.16 -21.19 23.91
C TYR A 416 7.41 -21.40 24.80
N LYS A 417 7.45 -20.74 25.97
CA LYS A 417 8.61 -20.78 26.87
C LYS A 417 8.78 -22.14 27.56
N ASN A 418 7.70 -22.69 28.11
CA ASN A 418 7.76 -23.86 28.98
C ASN A 418 7.74 -25.18 28.21
N LEU A 419 7.11 -25.22 27.01
CA LEU A 419 7.04 -26.44 26.20
C LEU A 419 8.07 -26.47 25.06
N GLY A 420 8.79 -25.36 24.82
CA GLY A 420 9.80 -25.28 23.77
C GLY A 420 9.19 -25.46 22.38
N LEU A 421 8.13 -24.70 22.06
CA LEU A 421 7.35 -24.86 20.83
C LEU A 421 8.15 -24.66 19.54
N SER A 422 9.27 -23.93 19.59
CA SER A 422 10.21 -23.77 18.46
C SER A 422 10.82 -25.07 17.96
N ASN A 423 10.76 -26.16 18.74
CA ASN A 423 11.19 -27.48 18.30
C ASN A 423 10.14 -28.20 17.43
N TYR A 424 8.89 -27.72 17.42
CA TYR A 424 7.75 -28.40 16.80
C TYR A 424 7.09 -27.58 15.69
N LEU A 425 7.15 -26.26 15.78
CA LEU A 425 6.53 -25.31 14.85
C LEU A 425 7.56 -24.36 14.26
N GLN A 426 7.28 -23.84 13.07
CA GLN A 426 8.10 -22.81 12.46
C GLN A 426 7.82 -21.45 13.13
N ASP A 427 8.81 -20.56 13.17
CA ASP A 427 8.67 -19.23 13.78
C ASP A 427 7.45 -18.44 13.25
N ILE A 428 7.14 -18.58 11.96
CA ILE A 428 5.98 -17.91 11.34
C ILE A 428 4.65 -18.45 11.85
N GLU A 429 4.61 -19.74 12.19
CA GLU A 429 3.43 -20.41 12.75
C GLU A 429 3.21 -20.00 14.21
N ILE A 430 4.29 -19.86 14.98
CA ILE A 430 4.23 -19.38 16.38
C ILE A 430 3.84 -17.90 16.41
N LEU A 431 4.38 -17.09 15.50
CA LEU A 431 3.98 -15.68 15.35
C LEU A 431 2.49 -15.58 14.95
N ALA A 432 2.03 -16.39 14.00
CA ALA A 432 0.62 -16.42 13.60
C ALA A 432 -0.29 -16.83 14.76
N LEU A 433 0.11 -17.84 15.54
CA LEU A 433 -0.61 -18.28 16.74
C LEU A 433 -0.72 -17.15 17.76
N PHE A 434 0.39 -16.49 18.08
CA PHE A 434 0.41 -15.41 19.06
C PHE A 434 -0.45 -14.21 18.63
N VAL A 435 -0.33 -13.76 17.37
CA VAL A 435 -1.17 -12.67 16.84
C VAL A 435 -2.64 -13.07 16.78
N SER A 436 -2.94 -14.34 16.49
CA SER A 436 -4.32 -14.85 16.50
C SER A 436 -4.91 -14.84 17.91
N CYS A 437 -4.15 -15.27 18.94
CA CYS A 437 -4.57 -15.15 20.33
C CYS A 437 -4.96 -13.73 20.71
N MET A 438 -4.22 -12.72 20.23
CA MET A 438 -4.51 -11.32 20.48
C MET A 438 -5.78 -10.81 19.80
N CYS A 439 -6.21 -11.45 18.72
CA CYS A 439 -7.25 -10.93 17.82
C CYS A 439 -8.52 -11.78 17.76
N HIS A 440 -8.52 -12.98 18.34
CA HIS A 440 -9.53 -14.01 18.08
C HIS A 440 -10.96 -13.63 18.47
N ASP A 441 -11.13 -12.61 19.32
CA ASP A 441 -12.40 -12.13 19.88
C ASP A 441 -12.65 -10.63 19.61
N LEU A 442 -11.98 -10.05 18.62
CA LEU A 442 -12.13 -8.63 18.27
C LEU A 442 -13.58 -8.26 17.95
N ASP A 443 -14.08 -7.14 18.49
CA ASP A 443 -15.49 -6.71 18.33
C ASP A 443 -16.53 -7.71 18.89
N HIS A 444 -16.16 -8.62 19.80
CA HIS A 444 -17.13 -9.54 20.43
C HIS A 444 -18.22 -8.78 21.22
N ARG A 445 -19.47 -9.20 21.06
CA ARG A 445 -20.66 -8.45 21.53
C ARG A 445 -21.37 -9.07 22.73
N GLY A 446 -20.76 -10.09 23.32
CA GLY A 446 -21.37 -10.85 24.41
C GLY A 446 -22.48 -11.80 23.97
N THR A 447 -22.47 -12.22 22.71
CA THR A 447 -23.48 -13.13 22.15
C THR A 447 -22.85 -14.16 21.24
N ASN A 448 -23.35 -15.40 21.29
CA ASN A 448 -22.77 -16.52 20.54
C ASN A 448 -23.28 -16.65 19.09
N ASN A 449 -22.65 -17.55 18.33
CA ASN A 449 -23.02 -17.86 16.94
C ASN A 449 -24.50 -18.25 16.76
N SER A 450 -25.08 -19.01 17.69
CA SER A 450 -26.48 -19.45 17.60
C SER A 450 -27.45 -18.26 17.72
N PHE A 451 -27.15 -17.33 18.62
CA PHE A 451 -27.93 -16.09 18.77
C PHE A 451 -27.86 -15.23 17.51
N GLN A 452 -26.67 -15.07 16.91
CA GLN A 452 -26.51 -14.27 15.68
C GLN A 452 -27.38 -14.81 14.53
N VAL A 453 -27.40 -16.14 14.36
CA VAL A 453 -28.22 -16.79 13.32
C VAL A 453 -29.72 -16.69 13.65
N ALA A 454 -30.11 -16.95 14.90
CA ALA A 454 -31.51 -16.91 15.32
C ALA A 454 -32.11 -15.49 15.26
N SER A 455 -31.31 -14.47 15.56
CA SER A 455 -31.71 -13.06 15.49
C SER A 455 -31.66 -12.47 14.07
N GLN A 456 -31.22 -13.25 13.06
CA GLN A 456 -31.03 -12.79 11.68
C GLN A 456 -30.16 -11.53 11.60
N SER A 457 -29.08 -11.49 12.37
CA SER A 457 -28.21 -10.32 12.44
C SER A 457 -27.50 -10.06 11.10
N VAL A 458 -27.01 -8.84 10.91
CA VAL A 458 -26.20 -8.46 9.72
C VAL A 458 -24.96 -9.37 9.60
N LEU A 459 -24.35 -9.75 10.73
CA LEU A 459 -23.20 -10.67 10.73
C LEU A 459 -23.60 -12.06 10.24
N ALA A 460 -24.75 -12.57 10.66
CA ALA A 460 -25.28 -13.83 10.14
C ALA A 460 -25.57 -13.73 8.63
N ALA A 461 -26.13 -12.62 8.14
CA ALA A 461 -26.35 -12.44 6.70
C ALA A 461 -25.04 -12.44 5.89
N LEU A 462 -23.94 -11.95 6.45
CA LEU A 462 -22.63 -11.90 5.81
C LEU A 462 -21.89 -13.25 5.82
N TYR A 463 -21.96 -14.00 6.92
CA TYR A 463 -21.07 -15.15 7.15
C TYR A 463 -21.77 -16.51 7.34
N SER A 464 -23.09 -16.55 7.52
CA SER A 464 -23.81 -17.80 7.90
C SER A 464 -23.60 -18.98 6.95
N SER A 465 -23.41 -18.73 5.66
CA SER A 465 -23.25 -19.79 4.66
C SER A 465 -22.03 -20.69 4.88
N GLU A 466 -21.03 -20.21 5.62
CA GLU A 466 -19.77 -20.91 5.86
C GLU A 466 -19.57 -21.36 7.32
N GLY A 467 -20.56 -21.13 8.21
CA GLY A 467 -20.45 -21.40 9.66
C GLY A 467 -19.46 -20.48 10.39
N SER A 468 -19.35 -20.62 11.72
CA SER A 468 -18.41 -19.86 12.58
C SER A 468 -18.47 -18.33 12.33
N VAL A 469 -19.69 -17.79 12.45
CA VAL A 469 -20.05 -16.42 12.04
C VAL A 469 -19.20 -15.37 12.77
N MET A 470 -19.07 -15.51 14.08
CA MET A 470 -18.31 -14.60 14.93
C MET A 470 -16.81 -14.73 14.67
N GLU A 471 -16.28 -15.94 14.55
CA GLU A 471 -14.85 -16.18 14.32
C GLU A 471 -14.39 -15.60 12.97
N ARG A 472 -15.24 -15.69 11.92
CA ARG A 472 -14.98 -15.00 10.63
C ARG A 472 -15.00 -13.49 10.78
N HIS A 473 -15.91 -12.96 11.59
CA HIS A 473 -15.97 -11.53 11.90
C HIS A 473 -14.70 -11.08 12.64
N HIS A 474 -14.24 -11.83 13.64
CA HIS A 474 -13.00 -11.53 14.38
C HIS A 474 -11.78 -11.49 13.46
N PHE A 475 -11.66 -12.46 12.55
CA PHE A 475 -10.61 -12.45 11.53
C PHE A 475 -10.73 -11.23 10.60
N ALA A 476 -11.94 -10.92 10.11
CA ALA A 476 -12.16 -9.75 9.25
C ALA A 476 -11.78 -8.42 9.96
N GLN A 477 -12.08 -8.30 11.25
CA GLN A 477 -11.67 -7.15 12.07
C GLN A 477 -10.14 -7.07 12.21
N ALA A 478 -9.46 -8.20 12.43
CA ALA A 478 -7.99 -8.24 12.45
C ALA A 478 -7.38 -7.79 11.11
N ILE A 479 -7.96 -8.23 9.98
CA ILE A 479 -7.55 -7.78 8.64
C ILE A 479 -7.81 -6.28 8.43
N ALA A 480 -8.93 -5.74 8.92
CA ALA A 480 -9.21 -4.31 8.85
C ALA A 480 -8.16 -3.49 9.62
N ILE A 481 -7.75 -3.95 10.80
CA ILE A 481 -6.66 -3.34 11.58
C ILE A 481 -5.35 -3.41 10.78
N LEU A 482 -4.96 -4.57 10.24
CA LEU A 482 -3.74 -4.71 9.45
C LEU A 482 -3.74 -3.83 8.18
N ASN A 483 -4.90 -3.60 7.58
CA ASN A 483 -5.05 -2.70 6.43
C ASN A 483 -5.09 -1.21 6.81
N THR A 484 -5.06 -0.88 8.10
CA THR A 484 -4.98 0.50 8.58
C THR A 484 -3.55 1.02 8.43
N HIS A 485 -3.43 2.28 8.01
CA HIS A 485 -2.14 2.94 7.84
C HIS A 485 -1.31 2.86 9.14
N GLY A 486 -0.10 2.32 9.04
CA GLY A 486 0.83 2.20 10.16
C GLY A 486 0.50 1.08 11.17
N CYS A 487 -0.40 0.14 10.84
CA CYS A 487 -0.75 -0.99 11.71
C CYS A 487 -0.31 -2.36 11.16
N ASN A 488 0.18 -2.42 9.92
CA ASN A 488 0.57 -3.68 9.29
C ASN A 488 1.94 -4.18 9.80
N ILE A 489 1.94 -5.00 10.84
CA ILE A 489 3.16 -5.59 11.42
C ILE A 489 3.86 -6.60 10.48
N PHE A 490 3.22 -6.99 9.37
CA PHE A 490 3.77 -7.91 8.37
C PHE A 490 4.21 -7.22 7.08
N GLU A 491 4.31 -5.89 7.05
CA GLU A 491 4.64 -5.10 5.83
C GLU A 491 5.92 -5.58 5.13
N LYS A 492 6.93 -6.03 5.90
CA LYS A 492 8.23 -6.47 5.37
C LYS A 492 8.24 -7.94 4.90
N PHE A 493 7.13 -8.66 5.01
CA PHE A 493 7.06 -10.06 4.59
C PHE A 493 7.13 -10.17 3.07
N SER A 494 7.67 -11.29 2.57
CA SER A 494 7.52 -11.60 1.15
C SER A 494 6.03 -11.81 0.84
N ARG A 495 5.62 -11.62 -0.42
CA ARG A 495 4.22 -11.86 -0.81
C ARG A 495 3.74 -13.28 -0.46
N LYS A 496 4.64 -14.27 -0.49
CA LYS A 496 4.33 -15.66 -0.12
C LYS A 496 4.13 -15.80 1.39
N ASP A 497 5.01 -15.21 2.19
CA ASP A 497 4.94 -15.28 3.65
C ASP A 497 3.76 -14.48 4.19
N TYR A 498 3.46 -13.32 3.59
CA TYR A 498 2.29 -12.51 3.93
C TYR A 498 1.00 -13.30 3.70
N GLN A 499 0.86 -13.93 2.52
CA GLN A 499 -0.30 -14.79 2.23
C GLN A 499 -0.39 -15.96 3.21
N ARG A 500 0.72 -16.66 3.47
CA ARG A 500 0.78 -17.76 4.44
C ARG A 500 0.41 -17.30 5.85
N MET A 501 0.86 -16.13 6.28
CA MET A 501 0.53 -15.55 7.58
C MET A 501 -0.98 -15.31 7.69
N LEU A 502 -1.60 -14.72 6.67
CA LEU A 502 -3.05 -14.49 6.67
C LEU A 502 -3.85 -15.80 6.68
N ASP A 503 -3.41 -16.81 5.92
CA ASP A 503 -4.03 -18.13 5.92
C ASP A 503 -3.91 -18.82 7.29
N LEU A 504 -2.73 -18.76 7.92
CA LEU A 504 -2.53 -19.28 9.28
C LEU A 504 -3.42 -18.55 10.29
N MET A 505 -3.45 -17.21 10.27
CA MET A 505 -4.30 -16.43 11.17
C MET A 505 -5.78 -16.76 11.00
N ARG A 506 -6.26 -16.89 9.75
CA ARG A 506 -7.64 -17.30 9.47
C ARG A 506 -7.93 -18.65 10.09
N ASP A 507 -7.09 -19.65 9.80
CA ASP A 507 -7.36 -21.03 10.21
C ASP A 507 -7.27 -21.17 11.75
N ILE A 508 -6.36 -20.44 12.41
CA ILE A 508 -6.21 -20.44 13.87
C ILE A 508 -7.38 -19.73 14.55
N ILE A 509 -7.80 -18.55 14.08
CA ILE A 509 -8.95 -17.84 14.66
C ILE A 509 -10.23 -18.65 14.44
N LEU A 510 -10.44 -19.27 13.28
CA LEU A 510 -11.61 -20.14 13.07
C LEU A 510 -11.59 -21.40 13.95
N ALA A 511 -10.42 -21.82 14.43
CA ALA A 511 -10.29 -22.97 15.33
C ALA A 511 -10.68 -22.67 16.79
N THR A 512 -10.95 -21.40 17.16
CA THR A 512 -11.51 -21.06 18.48
C THR A 512 -12.98 -21.45 18.61
N ASP A 513 -13.69 -21.66 17.49
CA ASP A 513 -15.03 -22.22 17.52
C ASP A 513 -15.00 -23.63 18.13
N LEU A 514 -15.58 -23.79 19.33
CA LEU A 514 -15.59 -25.06 20.03
C LEU A 514 -16.31 -26.16 19.24
N ALA A 515 -17.27 -25.82 18.38
CA ALA A 515 -17.89 -26.79 17.49
C ALA A 515 -16.90 -27.31 16.43
N HIS A 516 -15.95 -26.46 15.98
CA HIS A 516 -14.83 -26.89 15.15
C HIS A 516 -13.91 -27.83 15.90
N HIS A 517 -13.50 -27.46 17.13
CA HIS A 517 -12.65 -28.30 17.97
C HIS A 517 -13.22 -29.72 18.15
N LEU A 518 -14.51 -29.83 18.49
CA LEU A 518 -15.18 -31.12 18.67
C LEU A 518 -15.20 -31.98 17.39
N ARG A 519 -15.24 -31.37 16.19
CA ARG A 519 -15.16 -32.10 14.92
C ARG A 519 -13.78 -32.71 14.69
N ILE A 520 -12.72 -31.98 15.04
CA ILE A 520 -11.32 -32.40 14.80
C ILE A 520 -10.73 -33.21 15.96
N PHE A 521 -11.40 -33.29 17.11
CA PHE A 521 -10.86 -33.90 18.33
C PHE A 521 -10.34 -35.34 18.13
N LYS A 522 -11.05 -36.16 17.35
CA LYS A 522 -10.60 -37.53 17.03
C LYS A 522 -9.30 -37.56 16.24
N ASP A 523 -9.07 -36.58 15.38
CA ASP A 523 -7.84 -36.48 14.61
C ASP A 523 -6.69 -35.92 15.47
N LEU A 524 -7.00 -35.06 16.44
CA LEU A 524 -6.05 -34.64 17.48
C LEU A 524 -5.56 -35.83 18.33
N GLN A 525 -6.46 -36.74 18.71
CA GLN A 525 -6.09 -37.98 19.43
C GLN A 525 -5.15 -38.86 18.60
N LYS A 526 -5.46 -39.10 17.32
CA LYS A 526 -4.58 -39.87 16.42
C LYS A 526 -3.22 -39.22 16.23
N MET A 527 -3.15 -37.88 16.25
CA MET A 527 -1.88 -37.15 16.17
C MET A 527 -1.00 -37.44 17.38
N ALA A 528 -1.58 -37.50 18.59
CA ALA A 528 -0.84 -37.85 19.81
C ALA A 528 -0.32 -39.29 19.80
N ASP A 529 -1.00 -40.22 19.13
CA ASP A 529 -0.59 -41.62 18.97
C ASP A 529 0.60 -41.83 17.99
N GLY A 530 1.24 -40.76 17.48
CA GLY A 530 2.47 -40.83 16.68
C GLY A 530 2.27 -40.90 15.16
N SER A 531 1.07 -40.63 14.66
CA SER A 531 0.75 -40.60 13.22
C SER A 531 1.09 -39.22 12.59
N ARG A 532 2.37 -38.97 12.28
CA ARG A 532 2.90 -37.75 11.61
C ARG A 532 2.62 -36.42 12.35
N THR A 533 3.61 -35.53 12.35
CA THR A 533 3.45 -34.16 12.86
C THR A 533 2.50 -33.36 11.95
N HIS A 534 1.29 -33.08 12.43
CA HIS A 534 0.32 -32.24 11.74
C HIS A 534 0.32 -30.84 12.36
N HIS A 535 1.14 -29.93 11.82
CA HIS A 535 1.32 -28.57 12.36
C HIS A 535 -0.02 -27.82 12.51
N SER A 536 -0.92 -27.95 11.53
CA SER A 536 -2.25 -27.31 11.57
C SER A 536 -3.11 -27.82 12.73
N LEU A 537 -3.14 -29.14 12.96
CA LEU A 537 -3.87 -29.74 14.09
C LEU A 537 -3.27 -29.31 15.44
N LEU A 538 -1.94 -29.29 15.53
CA LEU A 538 -1.24 -28.80 16.72
C LEU A 538 -1.56 -27.33 17.01
N LEU A 539 -1.56 -26.47 16.00
CA LEU A 539 -1.94 -25.06 16.13
C LEU A 539 -3.38 -24.89 16.63
N CYS A 540 -4.32 -25.69 16.11
CA CYS A 540 -5.71 -25.68 16.59
C CYS A 540 -5.79 -26.08 18.07
N LEU A 541 -5.11 -27.16 18.47
CA LEU A 541 -5.07 -27.61 19.87
C LEU A 541 -4.46 -26.55 20.79
N LEU A 542 -3.34 -25.94 20.38
CA LEU A 542 -2.68 -24.88 21.15
C LEU A 542 -3.61 -23.67 21.30
N MET A 543 -4.27 -23.23 20.23
CA MET A 543 -5.23 -22.12 20.29
C MET A 543 -6.40 -22.42 21.24
N THR A 544 -7.05 -23.59 21.13
CA THR A 544 -8.13 -23.96 22.05
C THR A 544 -7.62 -24.07 23.50
N SER A 545 -6.39 -24.53 23.71
CA SER A 545 -5.76 -24.58 25.04
C SER A 545 -5.50 -23.18 25.61
N CYS A 546 -5.08 -22.22 24.76
CA CYS A 546 -4.92 -20.83 25.17
C CYS A 546 -6.25 -20.18 25.54
N ASP A 547 -7.28 -20.39 24.72
CA ASP A 547 -8.60 -19.81 24.92
C ASP A 547 -9.24 -20.28 26.24
N LEU A 548 -9.07 -21.56 26.57
CA LEU A 548 -9.58 -22.14 27.82
C LEU A 548 -8.56 -22.11 28.98
N SER A 549 -7.50 -21.30 28.89
CA SER A 549 -6.37 -21.29 29.84
C SER A 549 -6.73 -20.86 31.26
N ASP A 550 -7.84 -20.14 31.41
CA ASP A 550 -8.39 -19.74 32.70
C ASP A 550 -8.72 -20.96 33.60
N GLN A 551 -9.02 -22.12 33.01
CA GLN A 551 -9.29 -23.37 33.73
C GLN A 551 -8.05 -23.94 34.45
N THR A 552 -6.85 -23.54 34.00
CA THR A 552 -5.57 -24.00 34.58
C THR A 552 -5.07 -23.08 35.69
N LYS A 553 -5.83 -22.04 36.06
CA LYS A 553 -5.42 -21.09 37.10
C LYS A 553 -5.85 -21.57 38.49
N GLY A 554 -5.37 -20.90 39.53
CA GLY A 554 -5.75 -21.23 40.90
C GLY A 554 -7.26 -21.07 41.13
N TRP A 555 -7.81 -21.82 42.09
CA TRP A 555 -9.25 -21.87 42.37
C TRP A 555 -9.93 -20.49 42.50
N LYS A 556 -9.30 -19.56 43.23
CA LYS A 556 -9.80 -18.18 43.40
C LYS A 556 -10.01 -17.47 42.06
N THR A 557 -9.04 -17.63 41.16
CA THR A 557 -9.04 -17.05 39.81
C THR A 557 -10.11 -17.71 38.94
N THR A 558 -10.08 -19.04 38.84
CA THR A 558 -11.04 -19.82 38.02
C THR A 558 -12.48 -19.53 38.41
N ARG A 559 -12.77 -19.41 39.70
CA ARG A 559 -14.12 -19.10 40.19
C ARG A 559 -14.57 -17.69 39.79
N LYS A 560 -13.73 -16.67 39.98
CA LYS A 560 -14.05 -15.29 39.57
C LYS A 560 -14.28 -15.19 38.06
N ILE A 561 -13.55 -15.98 37.28
CA ILE A 561 -13.73 -16.03 35.83
C ILE A 561 -15.05 -16.70 35.46
N ALA A 562 -15.40 -17.82 36.12
CA ALA A 562 -16.69 -18.46 35.91
C ALA A 562 -17.85 -17.48 36.17
N GLU A 563 -17.76 -16.65 37.21
CA GLU A 563 -18.73 -15.59 37.50
C GLU A 563 -18.92 -14.63 36.32
N LEU A 564 -17.82 -14.14 35.73
CA LEU A 564 -17.85 -13.26 34.56
C LEU A 564 -18.48 -13.94 33.34
N ILE A 565 -18.14 -15.21 33.08
CA ILE A 565 -18.70 -16.01 31.98
C ILE A 565 -20.22 -16.15 32.14
N TYR A 566 -20.70 -16.55 33.31
CA TYR A 566 -22.14 -16.72 33.54
C TYR A 566 -22.88 -15.39 33.54
N LYS A 567 -22.28 -14.30 34.04
CA LYS A 567 -22.85 -12.95 33.93
C LYS A 567 -23.10 -12.57 32.47
N GLU A 568 -22.18 -12.93 31.57
CA GLU A 568 -22.36 -12.73 30.14
C GLU A 568 -23.44 -13.63 29.54
N PHE A 569 -23.41 -14.93 29.84
CA PHE A 569 -24.44 -15.88 29.38
C PHE A 569 -25.85 -15.49 29.81
N PHE A 570 -26.00 -15.03 31.06
CA PHE A 570 -27.29 -14.56 31.57
C PHE A 570 -27.73 -13.26 30.92
N SER A 571 -26.80 -12.37 30.57
CA SER A 571 -27.12 -11.16 29.81
C SER A 571 -27.66 -11.50 28.41
N GLN A 572 -27.05 -12.49 27.73
CA GLN A 572 -27.59 -13.02 26.47
C GLN A 572 -28.96 -13.67 26.67
N GLY A 573 -29.12 -14.52 27.69
CA GLY A 573 -30.38 -15.21 27.95
C GLY A 573 -31.55 -14.27 28.24
N ASP A 574 -31.29 -13.16 28.93
CA ASP A 574 -32.29 -12.11 29.15
C ASP A 574 -32.70 -11.41 27.85
N LEU A 575 -31.76 -11.17 26.94
CA LEU A 575 -32.04 -10.63 25.60
C LEU A 575 -32.90 -11.61 24.80
N GLU A 576 -32.58 -12.91 24.83
CA GLU A 576 -33.39 -13.95 24.19
C GLU A 576 -34.82 -13.97 24.73
N LYS A 577 -34.99 -13.90 26.07
CA LYS A 577 -36.31 -13.80 26.70
C LYS A 577 -37.06 -12.54 26.26
N ALA A 578 -36.39 -11.39 26.20
CA ALA A 578 -36.99 -10.13 25.75
C ALA A 578 -37.45 -10.17 24.29
N MET A 579 -36.77 -10.97 23.45
CA MET A 579 -37.17 -11.25 22.07
C MET A 579 -38.30 -12.28 21.94
N GLY A 580 -38.78 -12.85 23.05
CA GLY A 580 -39.81 -13.89 23.07
C GLY A 580 -39.28 -15.31 22.88
N ASN A 581 -37.97 -15.51 22.88
CA ASN A 581 -37.33 -16.82 22.79
C ASN A 581 -37.14 -17.44 24.17
N ARG A 582 -36.97 -18.77 24.21
CA ARG A 582 -36.62 -19.49 25.45
C ARG A 582 -35.12 -19.80 25.43
N PRO A 583 -34.32 -19.19 26.33
CA PRO A 583 -32.90 -19.50 26.40
C PRO A 583 -32.65 -20.92 26.87
N SER A 584 -31.47 -21.44 26.53
CA SER A 584 -30.96 -22.68 27.10
C SER A 584 -30.78 -22.58 28.62
N GLU A 585 -30.80 -23.71 29.32
CA GLU A 585 -30.70 -23.73 30.79
C GLU A 585 -29.43 -23.05 31.32
N MET A 586 -28.31 -23.18 30.60
CA MET A 586 -27.04 -22.54 30.98
C MET A 586 -27.05 -21.00 30.86
N MET A 587 -27.97 -20.44 30.09
CA MET A 587 -28.14 -19.00 29.87
C MET A 587 -29.33 -18.42 30.65
N ASP A 588 -30.12 -19.28 31.29
CA ASP A 588 -31.28 -18.86 32.07
C ASP A 588 -30.87 -18.68 33.54
N ARG A 589 -30.69 -17.42 33.98
CA ARG A 589 -30.29 -17.09 35.36
C ARG A 589 -31.19 -17.66 36.46
N GLU A 590 -32.44 -18.02 36.14
CA GLU A 590 -33.38 -18.61 37.10
C GLU A 590 -33.21 -20.13 37.23
N LYS A 591 -32.64 -20.79 36.21
CA LYS A 591 -32.53 -22.25 36.11
C LYS A 591 -31.11 -22.77 36.16
N ALA A 592 -30.13 -21.95 35.81
CA ALA A 592 -28.75 -22.36 35.68
C ALA A 592 -28.17 -22.85 37.01
N TYR A 593 -27.77 -24.12 37.05
CA TYR A 593 -27.05 -24.70 38.17
C TYR A 593 -25.55 -24.72 37.87
N ILE A 594 -24.89 -23.59 38.20
CA ILE A 594 -23.49 -23.30 37.83
C ILE A 594 -22.50 -24.42 38.19
N PRO A 595 -22.51 -25.02 39.40
CA PRO A 595 -21.52 -26.05 39.75
C PRO A 595 -21.57 -27.27 38.83
N GLU A 596 -22.75 -27.83 38.54
CA GLU A 596 -22.88 -28.98 37.63
C GLU A 596 -22.54 -28.61 36.19
N LEU A 597 -22.95 -27.43 35.73
CA LEU A 597 -22.60 -26.94 34.40
C LEU A 597 -21.08 -26.80 34.23
N GLN A 598 -20.37 -26.28 35.23
CA GLN A 598 -18.90 -26.19 35.23
C GLN A 598 -18.24 -27.57 35.29
N ILE A 599 -18.69 -28.48 36.17
CA ILE A 599 -18.15 -29.85 36.23
C ILE A 599 -18.32 -30.54 34.87
N SER A 600 -19.52 -30.47 34.29
CA SER A 600 -19.80 -31.05 32.97
C SER A 600 -18.92 -30.46 31.88
N PHE A 601 -18.75 -29.12 31.86
CA PHE A 601 -17.85 -28.46 30.92
C PHE A 601 -16.40 -28.93 31.07
N MET A 602 -15.90 -29.01 32.30
CA MET A 602 -14.52 -29.44 32.55
C MET A 602 -14.30 -30.90 32.12
N GLU A 603 -15.22 -31.80 32.45
CA GLU A 603 -15.10 -33.23 32.12
C GLU A 603 -15.16 -33.52 30.62
N HIS A 604 -16.04 -32.83 29.91
CA HIS A 604 -16.31 -33.13 28.50
C HIS A 604 -15.49 -32.28 27.52
N ILE A 605 -14.98 -31.13 27.96
CA ILE A 605 -14.24 -30.18 27.10
C ILE A 605 -12.83 -29.93 27.63
N ALA A 606 -12.69 -29.28 28.79
CA ALA A 606 -11.39 -28.76 29.22
C ALA A 606 -10.38 -29.86 29.57
N MET A 607 -10.76 -30.84 30.40
CA MET A 607 -9.88 -31.93 30.82
C MET A 607 -9.38 -32.77 29.63
N PRO A 608 -10.21 -33.19 28.66
CA PRO A 608 -9.74 -33.87 27.46
C PRO A 608 -8.68 -33.09 26.67
N ILE A 609 -8.81 -31.76 26.56
CA ILE A 609 -7.85 -30.89 25.88
C ILE A 609 -6.50 -30.90 26.60
N TYR A 610 -6.48 -30.62 27.90
CA TYR A 610 -5.23 -30.57 28.67
C TYR A 610 -4.61 -31.95 28.88
N LYS A 611 -5.41 -33.01 28.90
CA LYS A 611 -4.91 -34.38 28.88
C LYS A 611 -4.13 -34.64 27.60
N LEU A 612 -4.72 -34.33 26.45
CA LEU A 612 -4.05 -34.49 25.17
C LEU A 612 -2.79 -33.61 25.06
N LEU A 613 -2.85 -32.39 25.58
CA LEU A 613 -1.70 -31.50 25.65
C LEU A 613 -0.57 -32.09 26.52
N SER A 614 -0.91 -32.73 27.65
CA SER A 614 0.07 -33.41 28.52
C SER A 614 0.66 -34.68 27.90
N GLU A 615 -0.11 -35.40 27.08
CA GLU A 615 0.36 -36.57 26.33
C GLU A 615 1.35 -36.18 25.23
N LEU A 616 1.13 -35.03 24.58
CA LEU A 616 2.04 -34.47 23.58
C LEU A 616 3.26 -33.79 24.20
N PHE A 617 3.07 -33.08 25.30
CA PHE A 617 4.09 -32.30 25.98
C PHE A 617 4.11 -32.65 27.48
N PRO A 618 5.08 -33.46 27.94
CA PRO A 618 5.17 -33.82 29.37
C PRO A 618 5.24 -32.61 30.31
N GLY A 619 5.82 -31.49 29.86
CA GLY A 619 5.86 -30.22 30.59
C GLY A 619 4.49 -29.57 30.84
N ALA A 620 3.44 -30.01 30.14
CA ALA A 620 2.06 -29.55 30.32
C ALA A 620 1.28 -30.39 31.36
N THR A 621 1.89 -31.39 31.99
CA THR A 621 1.22 -32.26 33.00
C THR A 621 0.64 -31.44 34.16
N GLU A 622 1.37 -30.41 34.62
CA GLU A 622 0.89 -29.52 35.69
C GLU A 622 -0.45 -28.85 35.33
N LEU A 623 -0.65 -28.49 34.05
CA LEU A 623 -1.89 -27.86 33.59
C LEU A 623 -3.08 -28.80 33.73
N TYR A 624 -2.92 -30.07 33.32
CA TYR A 624 -3.96 -31.08 33.46
C TYR A 624 -4.30 -31.35 34.93
N GLU A 625 -3.28 -31.53 35.78
CA GLU A 625 -3.46 -31.74 37.22
C GLU A 625 -4.19 -30.58 37.88
N ARG A 626 -3.89 -29.34 37.47
CA ARG A 626 -4.56 -28.15 38.00
C ARG A 626 -6.04 -28.09 37.61
N VAL A 627 -6.37 -28.43 36.37
CA VAL A 627 -7.77 -28.50 35.90
C VAL A 627 -8.51 -29.61 36.66
N ALA A 628 -7.89 -30.77 36.85
CA ALA A 628 -8.46 -31.85 37.65
C ALA A 628 -8.71 -31.43 39.11
N ALA A 629 -7.77 -30.73 39.74
CA ALA A 629 -7.93 -30.18 41.09
C ALA A 629 -9.07 -29.15 41.17
N ASN A 630 -9.19 -28.26 40.19
CA ASN A 630 -10.30 -27.31 40.11
C ASN A 630 -11.66 -28.02 39.94
N ARG A 631 -11.73 -29.11 39.18
CA ARG A 631 -12.95 -29.93 39.05
C ARG A 631 -13.36 -30.55 40.38
N GLU A 632 -12.41 -30.98 41.21
CA GLU A 632 -12.71 -31.45 42.56
C GLU A 632 -13.26 -30.34 43.46
N GLN A 633 -12.73 -29.11 43.36
CA GLN A 633 -13.27 -27.97 44.10
C GLN A 633 -14.71 -27.65 43.69
N TRP A 634 -15.01 -27.64 42.39
CA TRP A 634 -16.40 -27.50 41.91
C TRP A 634 -17.32 -28.60 42.42
N THR A 635 -16.82 -29.83 42.57
CA THR A 635 -17.59 -30.95 43.16
C THR A 635 -17.92 -30.68 44.63
N LYS A 636 -16.97 -30.14 45.40
CA LYS A 636 -17.20 -29.74 46.80
C LYS A 636 -18.24 -28.63 46.91
N VAL A 637 -18.18 -27.64 46.02
CA VAL A 637 -19.17 -26.56 45.91
C VAL A 637 -20.55 -27.15 45.61
N SER A 638 -20.69 -27.99 44.58
CA SER A 638 -21.96 -28.64 44.22
C SER A 638 -22.59 -29.42 45.40
N HIS A 639 -21.77 -30.16 46.15
CA HIS A 639 -22.25 -30.91 47.31
C HIS A 639 -22.77 -30.00 48.43
N LYS A 640 -22.14 -28.84 48.66
CA LYS A 640 -22.62 -27.86 49.65
C LYS A 640 -23.90 -27.16 49.20
N PHE A 641 -24.02 -26.82 47.92
CA PHE A 641 -25.25 -26.28 47.34
C PHE A 641 -26.43 -27.24 47.55
N THR A 642 -26.21 -28.53 47.28
CA THR A 642 -27.22 -29.57 47.45
C THR A 642 -27.66 -29.72 48.92
N ILE A 643 -26.71 -29.70 49.87
CA ILE A 643 -27.02 -29.81 51.31
C ILE A 643 -27.86 -28.62 51.82
N ARG A 644 -27.59 -27.40 51.33
CA ARG A 644 -28.28 -26.18 51.79
C ARG A 644 -29.67 -25.98 51.18
N GLY A 645 -30.09 -26.82 50.23
CA GLY A 645 -31.43 -26.76 49.62
C GLY A 645 -31.74 -25.43 48.92
N LEU A 646 -30.71 -24.73 48.44
CA LEU A 646 -30.87 -23.39 47.87
C LEU A 646 -31.47 -23.47 46.46
N PRO A 647 -32.44 -22.60 46.13
CA PRO A 647 -32.99 -22.53 44.79
C PRO A 647 -31.93 -22.05 43.77
N SER A 648 -32.03 -22.53 42.53
CA SER A 648 -31.09 -22.26 41.42
C SER A 648 -30.94 -20.78 41.04
N ASN A 649 -31.83 -19.92 41.53
CA ASN A 649 -31.98 -18.53 41.13
C ASN A 649 -30.95 -17.54 41.73
N ASN A 650 -30.14 -17.95 42.71
CA ASN A 650 -29.11 -17.10 43.37
C ASN A 650 -27.69 -17.73 43.32
N SER A 651 -27.38 -18.47 42.26
CA SER A 651 -26.12 -19.25 42.18
C SER A 651 -24.85 -18.38 42.16
N LEU A 652 -24.89 -17.18 41.58
CA LEU A 652 -23.78 -16.21 41.57
C LEU A 652 -23.52 -15.62 42.96
N ASP A 653 -24.55 -15.11 43.64
CA ASP A 653 -24.43 -14.49 44.98
C ASP A 653 -23.85 -15.45 46.03
N PHE A 654 -24.05 -16.76 45.85
CA PHE A 654 -23.48 -17.77 46.73
C PHE A 654 -21.99 -18.04 46.47
N LEU A 655 -21.51 -17.89 45.23
CA LEU A 655 -20.07 -18.00 44.93
C LEU A 655 -19.27 -16.94 45.69
N ASP A 656 -19.86 -15.75 45.86
CA ASP A 656 -19.30 -14.66 46.66
C ASP A 656 -19.36 -14.96 48.16
N GLN A 657 -20.53 -15.35 48.69
CA GLN A 657 -20.69 -15.64 50.13
C GLN A 657 -19.86 -16.84 50.60
N GLU A 658 -19.66 -17.88 49.78
CA GLU A 658 -18.81 -19.00 50.13
C GLU A 658 -17.32 -18.60 50.19
N TYR A 659 -16.90 -17.58 49.43
CA TYR A 659 -15.54 -17.02 49.53
C TYR A 659 -15.25 -16.52 50.94
N GLU A 660 -16.13 -15.65 51.42
CA GLU A 660 -16.00 -14.98 52.71
C GLU A 660 -16.06 -16.00 53.86
N LEU A 661 -16.89 -17.04 53.71
CA LEU A 661 -16.97 -18.16 54.65
C LEU A 661 -15.74 -19.08 54.63
N LEU A 662 -15.16 -19.38 53.46
CA LEU A 662 -13.95 -20.20 53.37
C LEU A 662 -12.70 -19.46 53.83
N GLN A 663 -12.61 -18.14 53.59
CA GLN A 663 -11.57 -17.28 54.18
C GLN A 663 -11.68 -17.23 55.70
N SER A 664 -12.88 -17.04 56.25
CA SER A 664 -13.08 -16.93 57.71
C SER A 664 -12.88 -18.23 58.49
N GLN A 665 -12.97 -19.40 57.84
CA GLN A 665 -12.79 -20.72 58.48
C GLN A 665 -11.35 -21.25 58.46
N GLY A 666 -10.38 -20.51 57.91
CA GLY A 666 -8.97 -20.94 57.88
C GLY A 666 -8.74 -22.28 57.14
N ALA A 667 -9.66 -22.65 56.24
CA ALA A 667 -9.69 -23.96 55.57
C ALA A 667 -8.68 -24.09 54.42
N PHE A 668 -7.89 -23.04 54.15
CA PHE A 668 -6.79 -23.06 53.20
C PHE A 668 -5.48 -23.37 53.96
N GLY A 669 -4.82 -24.47 53.59
CA GLY A 669 -3.59 -24.93 54.23
C GLY A 669 -2.44 -23.93 54.09
N SER A 670 -1.44 -24.08 54.96
CA SER A 670 -0.25 -23.22 55.09
C SER A 670 0.62 -23.02 53.84
N ASP A 671 0.28 -23.66 52.70
CA ASP A 671 0.97 -23.45 51.42
C ASP A 671 0.57 -22.13 50.73
N ASP A 672 -0.55 -21.50 51.13
CA ASP A 672 -0.97 -20.21 50.56
C ASP A 672 -0.13 -19.00 51.02
N HIS A 673 0.75 -19.16 52.02
CA HIS A 673 1.61 -18.06 52.48
C HIS A 673 2.75 -17.70 51.51
N CYS A 674 3.09 -18.56 50.55
CA CYS A 674 3.99 -18.22 49.46
C CYS A 674 3.24 -17.69 48.21
N LEU A 675 1.90 -17.78 48.21
CA LEU A 675 1.03 -17.54 47.04
C LEU A 675 0.19 -16.24 47.14
N ASN A 676 0.26 -15.51 48.26
CA ASN A 676 -0.63 -14.38 48.57
C ASN A 676 -0.05 -12.96 48.36
N GLY A 677 1.09 -12.80 47.69
CA GLY A 677 1.71 -11.47 47.52
C GLY A 677 1.00 -10.49 46.56
N CYS A 678 -0.16 -10.81 45.97
CA CYS A 678 -0.64 -10.08 44.78
C CYS A 678 -2.08 -9.54 44.81
N LEU A 679 -2.82 -9.62 45.93
CA LEU A 679 -4.19 -9.04 45.98
C LEU A 679 -4.52 -8.23 47.24
N ASP A 680 -3.69 -8.26 48.28
CA ASP A 680 -4.04 -7.62 49.57
C ASP A 680 -3.65 -6.13 49.67
N GLU A 681 -2.89 -5.55 48.73
CA GLU A 681 -2.41 -4.16 48.84
C GLU A 681 -3.34 -3.07 48.26
N ILE A 682 -4.48 -3.42 47.66
CA ILE A 682 -5.32 -2.43 46.93
C ILE A 682 -6.49 -1.89 47.78
N GLU A 683 -6.90 -2.54 48.87
CA GLU A 683 -8.09 -2.10 49.64
C GLU A 683 -7.82 -1.17 50.84
N GLU A 684 -6.56 -0.97 51.30
CA GLU A 684 -6.29 -0.10 52.45
C GLU A 684 -6.00 1.38 52.09
N GLY A 685 -6.10 1.77 50.81
CA GLY A 685 -5.69 3.10 50.33
C GLY A 685 -6.77 4.18 50.21
N ARG A 686 -7.95 4.04 50.84
CA ARG A 686 -8.99 5.10 50.83
C ARG A 686 -9.56 5.33 52.23
N GLY A 687 -8.79 6.03 53.06
CA GLY A 687 -9.26 6.47 54.36
C GLY A 687 -8.25 7.30 55.12
N GLN A 688 -7.91 8.49 54.61
CA GLN A 688 -7.63 9.70 55.39
C GLN A 688 -7.51 10.93 54.49
#